data_AF-A0A1S1N110-F1
#
_entry.id   AF-A0A1S1N110-F1
#
_cell.length_a   1.000
_cell.length_b   1.000
_cell.length_c   1.000
_cell.angle_alpha   90.00
_cell.angle_beta   90.00
_cell.angle_gamma   90.00
#
_symmetry.space_group_name_H-M   'P 1'
#
loop_
_entity.id
_entity.type
_entity.pdbx_description
1 polymer ?
#
loop_
_entity_poly.entity_id
_entity_poly.type
_entity_poly.pdbx_seq_one_letter_code
_entity_poly.pdbx_strand_id
1 'polypeptide(L)'
;MIKVIRQLTSSLLLGLLTITLLSGCGGSGDDSSTVNPPTDNNSGDTPGDGDSGDGDSGDGDSGDGDSGDDGTYSGSGAITQGVATTTINNLFVAGSRVAAVGTITDSNQQSWVVPADTLFQDNTMPFASDLYNSYVSGHNYSNAAAAEAALDGTDIIEIDSDGEVITAYIFADNYFEMYVNGNAVGKDPVPFTEFNSNIIRFKVKQPFTVAMALVDWEETLGTGTENNQGSAYAAGDGGMVAVFKDSNGEIVGVTNNQWKAQTFYTAPIVEKSCLSESGTQRLSATCSTGAVSDIATVYGVHWSRPTNWMSASFDDSSWPSAVTYTNDTVGVDNKQAYTNFTAVFDDAQSDAQFIWSSNLVLDNEVLVRGIVGSDTGDDGGDTGSGDFQLTSKAVKSDNIVPLSATCDGANGGMSIPLQWSGAPSGVQSYALSMHHFPNPNDADDFSKAHSYWTVYDIPAATDNLATGETSIGVFGINSVNNQQQYAAPCSAAPGDHDYTITVYALSSAVDSLGLTGSTTDLVTLRDAIAPHTLGTATLSLTRSRYNPNNDQHVPQSVATTCATKSAAFEAYSDYVSVSCSGNTMSVTTQTLLPYRSQLEGDKANVGIRSWIGRVPIPEQLTWTMPITPTYLPSPQSNINIHHAVGVSVEGIPILHYAKESAPDEIAQLGQDYSSRDTVLLGEIDQCGGHAGNGEDYHYHMAPICLMDSHDPSQPLAYMFDGLPLYFGTGGGVKTTDGTDYGAGRYEDLNYLPADVKDGSNPLDECNAYDLHGDGSEYVYYSTSDAPYSIGCFRAQADQEGSVPAGPHWVQERDLSWSGNDVSLTDYDTMSFGGKTWQFIEVTPGESNNRIEAGKKALIMYRQLASGDSGYDPNANCYAFRYRLDSTDTAGTNDTYSEHCR
;
A
#
# COMPACT_ATOMS: atom_id res chain seq x y z
N MET A 1 41.17 -10.35 -37.33
CA MET A 1 41.00 -10.20 -38.80
C MET A 1 40.73 -11.58 -39.41
N ILE A 2 39.51 -12.10 -39.25
CA ILE A 2 39.06 -13.45 -39.64
C ILE A 2 37.66 -13.32 -40.26
N LYS A 3 37.20 -14.31 -41.04
CA LYS A 3 36.00 -14.29 -41.89
C LYS A 3 35.47 -15.73 -42.09
N VAL A 4 34.22 -15.90 -42.53
CA VAL A 4 33.58 -17.19 -42.96
C VAL A 4 33.14 -18.11 -41.78
N ILE A 5 32.06 -18.91 -41.79
CA ILE A 5 30.63 -18.81 -42.22
C ILE A 5 29.91 -20.13 -41.82
N ARG A 6 28.66 -20.06 -41.33
CA ARG A 6 27.53 -21.04 -41.34
C ARG A 6 27.68 -22.57 -41.12
N GLN A 7 26.75 -23.08 -40.28
CA GLN A 7 25.82 -24.24 -40.46
C GLN A 7 26.20 -25.71 -40.15
N LEU A 8 25.37 -26.30 -39.26
CA LEU A 8 24.61 -27.59 -39.34
C LEU A 8 25.33 -28.91 -39.74
N THR A 9 25.23 -29.96 -38.90
CA THR A 9 24.26 -31.09 -39.06
C THR A 9 24.43 -32.27 -38.06
N SER A 10 23.33 -33.01 -37.86
CA SER A 10 23.23 -34.47 -37.58
C SER A 10 23.76 -35.11 -36.27
N SER A 11 22.86 -35.17 -35.29
CA SER A 11 22.12 -36.38 -34.87
C SER A 11 22.77 -37.80 -34.85
N LEU A 12 22.37 -38.54 -33.80
CA LEU A 12 21.83 -39.93 -33.79
C LEU A 12 22.67 -41.10 -33.17
N LEU A 13 22.00 -41.81 -32.25
CA LEU A 13 22.03 -43.27 -32.00
C LEU A 13 23.18 -43.93 -31.20
N LEU A 14 22.88 -44.37 -29.96
CA LEU A 14 23.10 -45.70 -29.33
C LEU A 14 22.78 -45.58 -27.81
N GLY A 15 22.34 -46.61 -27.06
CA GLY A 15 21.97 -47.99 -27.40
C GLY A 15 21.38 -48.72 -26.17
N LEU A 16 20.59 -49.78 -26.36
CA LEU A 16 19.82 -50.47 -25.31
C LEU A 16 20.57 -51.67 -24.67
N LEU A 17 19.95 -52.29 -23.64
CA LEU A 17 20.27 -53.63 -23.06
C LEU A 17 21.55 -53.66 -22.16
N THR A 18 21.71 -54.42 -21.06
CA THR A 18 21.24 -55.76 -20.61
C THR A 18 21.34 -55.91 -19.05
N ILE A 19 20.36 -56.42 -18.26
CA ILE A 19 20.09 -57.84 -17.79
C ILE A 19 20.33 -58.15 -16.27
N THR A 20 19.24 -58.44 -15.51
CA THR A 20 19.06 -59.42 -14.36
C THR A 20 19.95 -59.34 -13.09
N LEU A 21 19.72 -59.92 -11.89
CA LEU A 21 18.67 -60.66 -11.09
C LEU A 21 19.20 -60.71 -9.60
N LEU A 22 18.73 -61.39 -8.53
CA LEU A 22 17.72 -62.43 -8.20
C LEU A 22 17.42 -62.42 -6.65
N SER A 23 16.14 -62.52 -6.22
CA SER A 23 15.62 -63.19 -4.98
C SER A 23 16.17 -63.00 -3.54
N GLY A 24 15.24 -62.97 -2.55
CA GLY A 24 15.47 -63.35 -1.13
C GLY A 24 14.56 -62.60 -0.14
N CYS A 25 13.28 -62.92 0.12
CA CYS A 25 12.66 -64.11 0.74
C CYS A 25 12.94 -64.33 2.26
N GLY A 26 11.90 -64.06 3.09
CA GLY A 26 11.78 -64.49 4.51
C GLY A 26 12.13 -63.40 5.55
N GLY A 27 11.42 -63.29 6.68
CA GLY A 27 10.24 -64.03 7.12
C GLY A 27 9.75 -63.64 8.54
N SER A 28 8.49 -63.94 8.82
CA SER A 28 7.67 -63.67 10.02
C SER A 28 8.31 -63.83 11.42
N GLY A 29 7.81 -63.06 12.40
CA GLY A 29 8.00 -63.29 13.85
C GLY A 29 7.23 -62.28 14.71
N ASP A 30 6.42 -62.77 15.65
CA ASP A 30 5.53 -61.97 16.51
C ASP A 30 6.10 -61.65 17.92
N ASP A 31 5.35 -60.83 18.65
CA ASP A 31 5.17 -60.79 20.12
C ASP A 31 6.26 -60.26 21.08
N SER A 32 5.94 -59.09 21.66
CA SER A 32 5.60 -58.91 23.09
C SER A 32 6.65 -58.93 24.23
N SER A 33 6.53 -57.87 25.06
CA SER A 33 6.77 -57.80 26.52
C SER A 33 8.17 -57.54 27.11
N THR A 34 8.32 -56.31 27.65
CA THR A 34 8.88 -55.94 28.98
C THR A 34 10.20 -56.53 29.52
N VAL A 35 11.08 -55.65 30.05
CA VAL A 35 11.48 -55.59 31.49
C VAL A 35 12.46 -54.43 31.76
N ASN A 36 12.44 -53.90 32.99
CA ASN A 36 13.21 -52.77 33.56
C ASN A 36 13.69 -53.18 34.99
N PRO A 37 14.42 -52.39 35.81
CA PRO A 37 15.42 -51.34 35.57
C PRO A 37 16.80 -51.84 36.10
N PRO A 38 17.60 -51.26 37.07
CA PRO A 38 17.34 -50.36 38.24
C PRO A 38 18.15 -49.02 38.17
N THR A 39 18.26 -48.05 39.10
CA THR A 39 17.66 -47.54 40.38
C THR A 39 18.15 -46.03 40.51
N ASP A 40 18.13 -45.19 41.55
CA ASP A 40 17.82 -45.09 43.02
C ASP A 40 17.77 -43.55 43.34
N ASN A 41 17.27 -42.92 44.44
CA ASN A 41 16.41 -43.29 45.59
C ASN A 41 15.97 -42.00 46.37
N ASN A 42 14.83 -42.02 47.09
CA ASN A 42 14.48 -41.24 48.32
C ASN A 42 14.47 -39.68 48.34
N SER A 43 13.75 -38.95 49.23
CA SER A 43 12.69 -39.20 50.26
C SER A 43 12.23 -37.83 50.84
N GLY A 44 11.09 -37.63 51.53
CA GLY A 44 9.97 -38.50 51.96
C GLY A 44 9.15 -37.88 53.13
N ASP A 45 8.05 -38.56 53.52
CA ASP A 45 7.23 -38.42 54.75
C ASP A 45 6.33 -37.16 55.02
N THR A 46 5.34 -37.40 55.90
CA THR A 46 4.18 -36.56 56.33
C THR A 46 3.88 -36.84 57.83
N PRO A 47 2.75 -36.44 58.48
CA PRO A 47 1.85 -35.27 58.39
C PRO A 47 1.66 -34.54 59.77
N GLY A 48 0.74 -33.56 59.87
CA GLY A 48 -0.14 -33.45 61.06
C GLY A 48 -0.29 -32.11 61.82
N ASP A 49 -1.56 -31.82 62.14
CA ASP A 49 -2.15 -31.04 63.25
C ASP A 49 -1.85 -29.53 63.47
N GLY A 50 -2.92 -28.73 63.66
CA GLY A 50 -2.84 -27.29 63.95
C GLY A 50 -4.17 -26.51 63.92
N ASP A 51 -5.29 -27.06 64.42
CA ASP A 51 -6.62 -26.40 64.44
C ASP A 51 -6.74 -25.28 65.50
N SER A 52 -7.45 -24.18 65.16
CA SER A 52 -8.31 -23.45 66.12
C SER A 52 -9.19 -22.33 65.49
N GLY A 53 -10.51 -22.56 65.42
CA GLY A 53 -11.48 -21.68 66.09
C GLY A 53 -12.28 -20.62 65.30
N ASP A 54 -13.54 -20.98 64.97
CA ASP A 54 -14.80 -20.20 65.04
C ASP A 54 -14.97 -18.83 64.31
N GLY A 55 -16.15 -18.61 63.69
CA GLY A 55 -16.48 -17.35 62.97
C GLY A 55 -17.96 -17.03 62.70
N ASP A 56 -18.79 -18.02 62.33
CA ASP A 56 -20.28 -18.00 62.20
C ASP A 56 -20.98 -17.05 61.18
N SER A 57 -22.13 -17.50 60.65
CA SER A 57 -23.18 -16.78 59.87
C SER A 57 -22.82 -16.07 58.54
N GLY A 58 -23.68 -16.05 57.50
CA GLY A 58 -24.98 -16.71 57.32
C GLY A 58 -25.99 -15.89 56.47
N ASP A 59 -26.31 -16.40 55.27
CA ASP A 59 -27.44 -16.08 54.36
C ASP A 59 -27.66 -14.67 53.75
N GLY A 60 -27.94 -14.68 52.43
CA GLY A 60 -28.71 -13.66 51.68
C GLY A 60 -27.91 -12.68 50.82
N ASP A 61 -28.33 -12.32 49.59
CA ASP A 61 -29.37 -12.89 48.71
C ASP A 61 -29.13 -12.39 47.25
N SER A 62 -29.82 -12.98 46.27
CA SER A 62 -29.97 -12.52 44.87
C SER A 62 -28.70 -12.24 44.05
N GLY A 63 -28.40 -13.12 43.09
CA GLY A 63 -27.50 -12.82 41.97
C GLY A 63 -28.30 -12.61 40.68
N ASP A 64 -27.91 -11.59 39.91
CA ASP A 64 -28.28 -11.31 38.52
C ASP A 64 -27.21 -10.31 38.00
N GLY A 65 -26.53 -10.50 36.88
CA GLY A 65 -26.48 -11.66 35.99
C GLY A 65 -25.27 -11.59 35.05
N ASP A 66 -25.11 -12.64 34.24
CA ASP A 66 -24.36 -12.70 32.97
C ASP A 66 -23.03 -11.92 32.85
N SER A 67 -21.94 -12.47 33.42
CA SER A 67 -20.57 -12.04 33.08
C SER A 67 -20.13 -12.67 31.75
N GLY A 68 -20.56 -12.06 30.64
CA GLY A 68 -20.08 -12.38 29.30
C GLY A 68 -18.57 -12.14 29.16
N ASP A 69 -17.93 -12.89 28.25
CA ASP A 69 -16.50 -12.80 27.98
C ASP A 69 -16.19 -11.55 27.14
N ASP A 70 -15.89 -10.45 27.82
CA ASP A 70 -15.74 -9.10 27.25
C ASP A 70 -14.39 -8.92 26.54
N GLY A 71 -14.44 -8.78 25.21
CA GLY A 71 -13.28 -8.76 24.30
C GLY A 71 -12.14 -7.86 24.80
N THR A 72 -10.97 -8.47 25.05
CA THR A 72 -9.82 -7.78 25.64
C THR A 72 -8.98 -7.08 24.58
N TYR A 73 -8.99 -5.74 24.59
CA TYR A 73 -7.92 -4.95 23.98
C TYR A 73 -6.57 -5.27 24.67
N SER A 74 -5.50 -5.39 23.87
CA SER A 74 -4.16 -5.74 24.35
C SER A 74 -3.05 -4.77 23.91
N GLY A 75 -3.41 -3.59 23.38
CA GLY A 75 -2.45 -2.54 23.04
C GLY A 75 -1.96 -1.74 24.25
N SER A 76 -1.13 -0.73 23.98
CA SER A 76 -0.53 0.16 24.99
C SER A 76 -1.47 1.26 25.53
N GLY A 77 -2.58 1.53 24.82
CA GLY A 77 -3.56 2.55 25.21
C GLY A 77 -4.32 2.27 26.51
N ALA A 78 -4.57 3.31 27.30
CA ALA A 78 -5.33 3.25 28.54
C ALA A 78 -6.83 3.35 28.27
N ILE A 79 -7.62 2.45 28.87
CA ILE A 79 -9.07 2.38 28.68
C ILE A 79 -9.82 3.18 29.75
N THR A 80 -10.71 4.07 29.30
CA THR A 80 -11.76 4.70 30.12
C THR A 80 -13.15 4.22 29.68
N GLN A 81 -14.18 4.37 30.52
CA GLN A 81 -15.56 3.99 30.17
C GLN A 81 -16.58 5.01 30.69
N GLY A 82 -17.57 5.32 29.86
CA GLY A 82 -18.70 6.20 30.18
C GLY A 82 -18.34 7.69 30.19
N VAL A 83 -19.30 8.51 30.65
CA VAL A 83 -19.23 9.97 30.57
C VAL A 83 -18.28 10.55 31.63
N ALA A 84 -17.38 11.45 31.19
CA ALA A 84 -16.43 12.16 32.02
C ALA A 84 -17.07 13.18 32.97
N THR A 85 -16.32 13.58 34.01
CA THR A 85 -16.74 14.67 34.91
C THR A 85 -16.35 16.02 34.29
N THR A 86 -17.32 16.85 33.91
CA THR A 86 -17.08 18.22 33.42
C THR A 86 -16.29 19.05 34.45
N THR A 87 -15.16 19.62 34.02
CA THR A 87 -14.32 20.52 34.82
C THR A 87 -14.43 21.97 34.34
N ILE A 88 -14.67 22.19 33.04
CA ILE A 88 -14.98 23.50 32.44
C ILE A 88 -16.28 23.39 31.65
N ASN A 89 -17.30 24.14 32.04
CA ASN A 89 -18.65 24.03 31.46
C ASN A 89 -18.75 24.49 29.99
N ASN A 90 -17.93 25.47 29.59
CA ASN A 90 -17.74 25.92 28.21
C ASN A 90 -16.49 26.82 28.15
N LEU A 91 -15.57 26.56 27.22
CA LEU A 91 -14.43 27.43 26.89
C LEU A 91 -14.87 28.69 26.15
N PHE A 92 -15.83 28.57 25.24
CA PHE A 92 -16.22 29.60 24.28
C PHE A 92 -17.72 29.93 24.37
N VAL A 93 -18.05 30.89 25.23
CA VAL A 93 -19.44 31.28 25.57
C VAL A 93 -20.26 31.83 24.38
N ALA A 94 -19.60 32.19 23.28
CA ALA A 94 -20.27 32.65 22.05
C ALA A 94 -20.65 31.52 21.08
N GLY A 95 -20.06 30.32 21.23
CA GLY A 95 -20.24 29.18 20.32
C GLY A 95 -21.70 28.72 20.18
N SER A 96 -22.03 28.12 19.04
CA SER A 96 -23.36 27.52 18.82
C SER A 96 -23.50 26.18 19.53
N ARG A 97 -22.41 25.41 19.64
CA ARG A 97 -22.28 24.21 20.48
C ARG A 97 -21.38 24.48 21.70
N VAL A 98 -21.41 23.57 22.67
CA VAL A 98 -20.79 23.78 23.99
C VAL A 98 -19.42 23.12 24.04
N ALA A 99 -18.36 23.91 23.89
CA ALA A 99 -16.98 23.47 24.02
C ALA A 99 -16.58 23.24 25.49
N ALA A 100 -17.15 22.21 26.11
CA ALA A 100 -16.83 21.83 27.47
C ALA A 100 -15.47 21.10 27.55
N VAL A 101 -14.89 21.01 28.75
CA VAL A 101 -13.74 20.14 29.05
C VAL A 101 -14.06 19.31 30.28
N GLY A 102 -13.66 18.05 30.27
CA GLY A 102 -13.86 17.10 31.37
C GLY A 102 -12.59 16.41 31.82
N THR A 103 -12.72 15.63 32.89
CA THR A 103 -11.72 14.63 33.29
C THR A 103 -12.38 13.29 33.53
N ILE A 104 -11.74 12.23 33.06
CA ILE A 104 -12.13 10.84 33.25
C ILE A 104 -10.93 10.03 33.74
N THR A 105 -11.17 8.94 34.48
CA THR A 105 -10.12 8.15 35.12
C THR A 105 -10.12 6.74 34.56
N ASP A 106 -8.95 6.20 34.24
CA ASP A 106 -8.79 4.82 33.78
C ASP A 106 -8.72 3.81 34.93
N SER A 107 -8.65 2.51 34.58
CA SER A 107 -8.54 1.41 35.55
C SER A 107 -7.24 1.42 36.38
N ASN A 108 -6.23 2.20 35.99
CA ASN A 108 -4.97 2.37 36.71
C ASN A 108 -4.97 3.60 37.63
N GLN A 109 -6.10 4.31 37.75
CA GLN A 109 -6.28 5.55 38.47
C GLN A 109 -5.52 6.76 37.87
N GLN A 110 -5.08 6.70 36.62
CA GLN A 110 -4.59 7.87 35.89
C GLN A 110 -5.78 8.68 35.35
N SER A 111 -5.69 10.00 35.50
CA SER A 111 -6.71 10.95 35.03
C SER A 111 -6.33 11.49 33.67
N TRP A 112 -7.28 11.44 32.74
CA TRP A 112 -7.21 11.98 31.39
C TRP A 112 -8.09 13.24 31.30
N VAL A 113 -7.73 14.17 30.43
CA VAL A 113 -8.48 15.40 30.15
C VAL A 113 -9.10 15.24 28.76
N VAL A 114 -10.38 15.52 28.63
CA VAL A 114 -11.16 15.20 27.43
C VAL A 114 -12.00 16.40 26.94
N PRO A 115 -12.13 16.63 25.61
CA PRO A 115 -11.56 15.83 24.53
C PRO A 115 -10.02 15.91 24.45
N ALA A 116 -9.43 17.02 24.89
CA ALA A 116 -7.97 17.15 25.04
C ALA A 116 -7.56 18.17 26.12
N ASP A 117 -6.33 18.07 26.60
CA ASP A 117 -5.66 19.08 27.43
C ASP A 117 -5.09 20.19 26.51
N THR A 118 -5.73 21.37 26.50
CA THR A 118 -5.48 22.45 25.52
C THR A 118 -5.03 23.77 26.15
N LEU A 119 -4.19 24.51 25.42
CA LEU A 119 -3.75 25.86 25.73
C LEU A 119 -4.79 26.96 25.41
N PHE A 120 -6.06 26.62 25.12
CA PHE A 120 -7.09 27.62 24.76
C PHE A 120 -7.15 28.80 25.76
N GLN A 121 -7.09 28.51 27.07
CA GLN A 121 -7.09 29.54 28.12
C GLN A 121 -5.69 30.09 28.48
N ASP A 122 -4.61 29.49 27.98
CA ASP A 122 -3.24 29.96 28.25
C ASP A 122 -2.87 31.13 27.33
N ASN A 123 -2.46 32.25 27.91
CA ASN A 123 -2.14 33.47 27.17
C ASN A 123 -0.67 33.50 26.66
N THR A 124 0.09 32.42 26.84
CA THR A 124 1.44 32.26 26.28
C THR A 124 1.42 31.85 24.81
N MET A 125 0.37 31.15 24.36
CA MET A 125 0.08 30.93 22.94
C MET A 125 -1.01 31.91 22.48
N PRO A 126 -0.76 32.74 21.45
CA PRO A 126 -1.74 33.69 20.94
C PRO A 126 -2.88 32.97 20.21
N PHE A 127 -4.01 33.64 20.03
CA PHE A 127 -5.00 33.22 19.04
C PHE A 127 -4.53 33.59 17.63
N ALA A 128 -4.87 32.76 16.65
CA ALA A 128 -4.68 33.07 15.24
C ALA A 128 -5.51 34.29 14.81
N SER A 129 -5.16 34.90 13.68
CA SER A 129 -5.97 35.95 13.06
C SER A 129 -7.06 35.32 12.20
N ASP A 130 -8.23 35.95 12.10
CA ASP A 130 -9.36 35.37 11.37
C ASP A 130 -9.19 35.52 9.84
N LEU A 131 -9.14 34.40 9.11
CA LEU A 131 -9.39 34.35 7.66
C LEU A 131 -10.90 34.44 7.40
N TYR A 132 -11.68 33.75 8.23
CA TYR A 132 -13.13 33.89 8.35
C TYR A 132 -13.58 33.54 9.76
N ASN A 133 -14.30 34.45 10.43
CA ASN A 133 -14.91 34.17 11.73
C ASN A 133 -16.27 34.87 11.86
N SER A 134 -17.35 34.09 12.04
CA SER A 134 -18.71 34.62 12.17
C SER A 134 -18.99 35.34 13.49
N TYR A 135 -18.18 35.09 14.53
CA TYR A 135 -18.33 35.71 15.85
C TYR A 135 -17.72 37.11 15.94
N VAL A 136 -16.80 37.46 15.03
CA VAL A 136 -16.13 38.76 15.02
C VAL A 136 -16.72 39.66 13.93
N SER A 137 -17.36 40.75 14.35
CA SER A 137 -18.14 41.65 13.48
C SER A 137 -17.29 42.32 12.40
N GLY A 138 -17.32 41.76 11.20
CA GLY A 138 -16.60 42.26 10.01
C GLY A 138 -15.48 41.34 9.54
N HIS A 139 -15.22 40.23 10.24
CA HIS A 139 -14.20 39.23 9.86
C HIS A 139 -14.80 38.09 9.01
N ASN A 140 -15.96 38.31 8.42
CA ASN A 140 -16.60 37.43 7.44
C ASN A 140 -16.09 37.78 6.02
N TYR A 141 -14.77 37.66 5.82
CA TYR A 141 -14.10 38.00 4.57
C TYR A 141 -14.49 37.06 3.42
N SER A 142 -14.30 37.53 2.18
CA SER A 142 -14.72 36.83 0.95
C SER A 142 -13.56 36.41 0.04
N ASN A 143 -12.33 36.46 0.55
CA ASN A 143 -11.06 35.98 -0.03
C ASN A 143 -9.91 36.35 0.92
N ALA A 144 -8.77 35.65 0.84
CA ALA A 144 -7.62 35.86 1.72
C ALA A 144 -7.07 37.30 1.68
N ALA A 145 -6.88 37.86 0.49
CA ALA A 145 -6.34 39.22 0.33
C ALA A 145 -7.16 40.31 1.04
N ALA A 146 -8.47 40.10 1.24
CA ALA A 146 -9.33 41.00 2.01
C ALA A 146 -9.13 40.86 3.54
N ALA A 147 -8.81 39.66 4.03
CA ALA A 147 -8.48 39.39 5.43
C ALA A 147 -7.06 39.87 5.77
N GLU A 148 -6.06 39.50 4.96
CA GLU A 148 -4.67 39.94 5.11
C GLU A 148 -4.54 41.46 5.17
N ALA A 149 -5.29 42.18 4.32
CA ALA A 149 -5.29 43.64 4.25
C ALA A 149 -5.95 44.34 5.47
N ALA A 150 -6.58 43.57 6.37
CA ALA A 150 -7.07 44.07 7.65
C ALA A 150 -6.03 43.95 8.79
N LEU A 151 -4.98 43.15 8.60
CA LEU A 151 -3.94 42.91 9.61
C LEU A 151 -2.85 43.99 9.56
N ASP A 152 -2.44 44.51 10.72
CA ASP A 152 -1.45 45.61 10.80
C ASP A 152 0.00 45.14 11.02
N GLY A 153 0.22 43.82 11.16
CA GLY A 153 1.54 43.22 11.37
C GLY A 153 1.91 43.03 12.85
N THR A 154 1.05 43.41 13.80
CA THR A 154 1.27 43.12 15.23
C THR A 154 1.05 41.65 15.60
N ASP A 155 0.45 40.89 14.68
CA ASP A 155 0.22 39.44 14.70
C ASP A 155 1.45 38.60 14.33
N ILE A 156 2.51 39.20 13.76
CA ILE A 156 3.66 38.45 13.22
C ILE A 156 4.59 37.99 14.36
N ILE A 157 4.71 36.68 14.54
CA ILE A 157 5.57 36.06 15.57
C ILE A 157 7.01 35.92 15.06
N GLU A 158 7.98 36.61 15.66
CA GLU A 158 9.40 36.49 15.30
C GLU A 158 10.06 35.26 15.95
N ILE A 159 10.49 34.30 15.14
CA ILE A 159 11.26 33.12 15.54
C ILE A 159 12.73 33.31 15.14
N ASP A 160 12.98 33.55 13.85
CA ASP A 160 14.29 33.94 13.31
C ASP A 160 14.30 35.44 12.97
N SER A 161 15.13 36.22 13.67
CA SER A 161 15.27 37.66 13.42
C SER A 161 15.80 38.02 12.01
N ASP A 162 16.37 37.04 11.31
CA ASP A 162 16.90 37.08 9.94
C ASP A 162 16.21 36.06 9.01
N GLY A 163 15.10 35.46 9.44
CA GLY A 163 14.18 34.72 8.57
C GLY A 163 13.24 35.64 7.77
N GLU A 164 12.36 35.04 6.98
CA GLU A 164 11.32 35.74 6.22
C GLU A 164 9.93 35.51 6.80
N VAL A 165 8.95 36.33 6.40
CA VAL A 165 7.57 36.20 6.89
C VAL A 165 6.84 35.15 6.06
N ILE A 166 6.43 34.07 6.71
CA ILE A 166 5.51 33.06 6.20
C ILE A 166 4.10 33.40 6.67
N THR A 167 3.12 33.17 5.79
CA THR A 167 1.70 33.25 6.08
C THR A 167 1.07 31.86 5.92
N ALA A 168 0.66 31.27 7.04
CA ALA A 168 -0.09 30.02 7.07
C ALA A 168 -1.58 30.30 7.06
N TYR A 169 -2.31 29.69 6.11
CA TYR A 169 -3.76 29.62 6.07
C TYR A 169 -4.19 28.26 6.59
N ILE A 170 -5.14 28.21 7.52
CA ILE A 170 -5.56 26.97 8.19
C ILE A 170 -7.09 26.91 8.26
N PHE A 171 -7.66 25.79 7.84
CA PHE A 171 -9.01 25.36 8.23
C PHE A 171 -8.87 24.03 8.98
N ALA A 172 -9.47 23.95 10.16
CA ALA A 172 -9.64 22.71 10.89
C ALA A 172 -11.14 22.46 11.04
N ASP A 173 -11.55 21.20 10.94
CA ASP A 173 -12.79 20.82 11.61
C ASP A 173 -12.48 20.81 13.12
N ASN A 174 -13.28 21.55 13.89
CA ASN A 174 -13.08 21.85 15.30
C ASN A 174 -11.83 22.70 15.64
N TYR A 175 -10.80 22.16 16.31
CA TYR A 175 -9.77 22.96 17.01
C TYR A 175 -8.32 22.58 16.67
N PHE A 176 -7.41 23.57 16.64
CA PHE A 176 -5.97 23.35 16.49
C PHE A 176 -5.07 24.24 17.36
N GLU A 177 -3.86 23.77 17.63
CA GLU A 177 -2.72 24.53 18.19
C GLU A 177 -1.46 24.33 17.36
N MET A 178 -0.88 25.40 16.82
CA MET A 178 0.25 25.36 15.89
C MET A 178 1.57 25.84 16.52
N TYR A 179 2.63 25.08 16.25
CA TYR A 179 4.00 25.36 16.65
C TYR A 179 4.94 25.30 15.45
N VAL A 180 5.95 26.18 15.43
CA VAL A 180 6.99 26.24 14.38
C VAL A 180 8.37 26.14 15.04
N ASN A 181 9.15 25.13 14.65
CA ASN A 181 10.43 24.79 15.27
C ASN A 181 10.37 24.68 16.82
N GLY A 182 9.22 24.25 17.36
CA GLY A 182 8.94 24.18 18.81
C GLY A 182 8.41 25.46 19.46
N ASN A 183 8.28 26.56 18.73
CA ASN A 183 7.74 27.83 19.24
C ASN A 183 6.23 27.88 18.99
N ALA A 184 5.43 28.19 20.01
CA ALA A 184 3.99 28.41 19.87
C ALA A 184 3.73 29.63 18.97
N VAL A 185 3.04 29.45 17.84
CA VAL A 185 2.74 30.55 16.88
C VAL A 185 1.27 30.94 16.85
N GLY A 186 0.35 30.04 17.18
CA GLY A 186 -1.07 30.39 17.33
C GLY A 186 -1.97 29.18 17.55
N LYS A 187 -3.18 29.43 18.03
CA LYS A 187 -4.28 28.45 18.18
C LYS A 187 -5.59 29.00 17.67
N ASP A 188 -6.56 28.11 17.46
CA ASP A 188 -7.86 28.50 16.95
C ASP A 188 -8.68 29.36 17.96
N PRO A 189 -9.30 30.49 17.55
CA PRO A 189 -10.20 31.29 18.38
C PRO A 189 -11.58 30.67 18.68
N VAL A 190 -12.00 29.61 17.96
CA VAL A 190 -13.29 28.91 18.11
C VAL A 190 -13.04 27.41 18.29
N PRO A 191 -13.22 26.86 19.50
CA PRO A 191 -12.81 25.47 19.80
C PRO A 191 -13.83 24.40 19.39
N PHE A 192 -14.88 24.74 18.62
CA PHE A 192 -15.94 23.79 18.24
C PHE A 192 -16.67 24.26 16.98
N THR A 193 -17.73 25.08 17.14
CA THR A 193 -18.60 25.57 16.05
C THR A 193 -19.21 26.93 16.40
N GLU A 194 -19.64 27.75 15.43
CA GLU A 194 -19.56 27.60 13.96
C GLU A 194 -18.12 27.61 13.44
N PHE A 195 -17.85 26.85 12.38
CA PHE A 195 -16.54 26.75 11.77
C PHE A 195 -15.99 28.08 11.25
N ASN A 196 -14.69 28.26 11.47
CA ASN A 196 -13.86 29.39 11.09
C ASN A 196 -12.67 28.93 10.26
N SER A 197 -11.91 29.88 9.73
CA SER A 197 -10.60 29.64 9.15
C SER A 197 -9.67 30.77 9.53
N ASN A 198 -8.36 30.52 9.46
CA ASN A 198 -7.37 31.25 10.23
C ASN A 198 -6.14 31.61 9.39
N ILE A 199 -5.47 32.68 9.84
CA ILE A 199 -4.19 33.18 9.35
C ILE A 199 -3.23 33.21 10.53
N ILE A 200 -2.08 32.55 10.41
CA ILE A 200 -0.96 32.70 11.34
C ILE A 200 0.24 33.20 10.54
N ARG A 201 0.85 34.31 11.00
CA ARG A 201 2.05 34.87 10.37
C ARG A 201 3.22 34.78 11.34
N PHE A 202 4.35 34.27 10.85
CA PHE A 202 5.55 34.09 11.64
C PHE A 202 6.78 34.34 10.78
N LYS A 203 7.89 34.69 11.43
CA LYS A 203 9.15 34.98 10.76
C LYS A 203 10.17 33.91 11.10
N VAL A 204 10.54 33.08 10.12
CA VAL A 204 11.36 31.87 10.29
C VAL A 204 12.28 31.67 9.09
N LYS A 205 13.29 30.81 9.22
CA LYS A 205 14.05 30.30 8.07
C LYS A 205 13.42 29.04 7.50
N GLN A 206 13.49 28.90 6.17
CA GLN A 206 13.14 27.68 5.46
C GLN A 206 14.36 26.74 5.34
N PRO A 207 14.19 25.40 5.39
CA PRO A 207 12.98 24.69 5.80
C PRO A 207 12.73 24.79 7.32
N PHE A 208 11.48 24.63 7.75
CA PHE A 208 11.08 24.60 9.15
C PHE A 208 10.11 23.46 9.46
N THR A 209 10.15 22.96 10.69
CA THR A 209 9.19 21.98 11.20
C THR A 209 7.92 22.69 11.66
N VAL A 210 6.78 22.26 11.16
CA VAL A 210 5.46 22.54 11.74
C VAL A 210 5.03 21.34 12.59
N ALA A 211 4.48 21.63 13.77
CA ALA A 211 3.80 20.65 14.61
C ALA A 211 2.44 21.21 15.05
N MET A 212 1.37 20.45 14.88
CA MET A 212 0.01 20.89 15.22
C MET A 212 -0.72 19.86 16.08
N ALA A 213 -1.39 20.33 17.13
CA ALA A 213 -2.28 19.52 17.95
C ALA A 213 -3.69 19.75 17.43
N LEU A 214 -4.39 18.69 17.05
CA LEU A 214 -5.71 18.74 16.45
C LEU A 214 -6.70 18.03 17.38
N VAL A 215 -7.88 18.62 17.55
CA VAL A 215 -8.92 18.13 18.45
C VAL A 215 -10.27 18.22 17.76
N ASP A 216 -10.86 17.06 17.46
CA ASP A 216 -12.31 16.95 17.24
C ASP A 216 -13.02 17.04 18.61
N TRP A 217 -14.12 17.79 18.69
CA TRP A 217 -14.70 18.18 19.96
C TRP A 217 -16.00 17.43 20.26
N GLU A 218 -16.06 16.84 21.44
CA GLU A 218 -17.22 16.05 21.89
C GLU A 218 -18.23 16.91 22.68
N GLU A 219 -19.53 16.68 22.48
CA GLU A 219 -20.57 17.25 23.36
C GLU A 219 -20.83 16.38 24.59
N THR A 220 -20.66 15.06 24.47
CA THR A 220 -20.71 14.15 25.62
C THR A 220 -19.29 13.73 26.01
N LEU A 221 -18.73 14.44 26.99
CA LEU A 221 -17.33 14.32 27.40
C LEU A 221 -16.92 12.88 27.76
N GLY A 222 -15.73 12.46 27.31
CA GLY A 222 -15.16 11.12 27.54
C GLY A 222 -15.67 10.02 26.60
N THR A 223 -16.36 10.38 25.52
CA THR A 223 -17.01 9.40 24.62
C THR A 223 -16.87 9.67 23.13
N GLY A 224 -16.36 10.83 22.72
CA GLY A 224 -16.20 11.22 21.31
C GLY A 224 -17.52 11.39 20.55
N THR A 225 -18.59 11.81 21.25
CA THR A 225 -19.93 11.84 20.66
C THR A 225 -20.63 13.21 20.64
N GLU A 226 -21.48 13.33 19.63
CA GLU A 226 -22.10 14.55 19.11
C GLU A 226 -23.62 14.42 18.91
N ASN A 227 -24.32 15.56 19.01
CA ASN A 227 -25.69 15.73 18.54
C ASN A 227 -25.78 15.95 17.02
N ASN A 228 -25.35 14.95 16.25
CA ASN A 228 -25.29 14.96 14.79
C ASN A 228 -26.10 13.78 14.18
N GLN A 229 -26.38 13.84 12.88
CA GLN A 229 -27.07 12.78 12.09
C GLN A 229 -28.47 12.35 12.59
N GLY A 230 -29.07 13.11 13.51
CA GLY A 230 -30.36 12.79 14.15
C GLY A 230 -30.24 11.94 15.43
N SER A 231 -29.02 11.68 15.90
CA SER A 231 -28.73 11.14 17.24
C SER A 231 -28.21 12.25 18.16
N ALA A 232 -28.29 12.03 19.47
CA ALA A 232 -27.54 12.82 20.46
C ALA A 232 -26.12 12.26 20.71
N TYR A 233 -25.82 11.09 20.15
CA TYR A 233 -24.59 10.33 20.34
C TYR A 233 -24.08 9.73 19.01
N ALA A 234 -24.02 10.53 17.95
CA ALA A 234 -23.24 10.19 16.76
C ALA A 234 -21.74 10.35 17.07
N ALA A 235 -20.84 9.73 16.31
CA ALA A 235 -19.44 10.15 16.30
C ALA A 235 -19.30 11.48 15.54
N GLY A 236 -18.29 12.28 15.88
CA GLY A 236 -17.86 13.45 15.09
C GLY A 236 -16.98 13.02 13.91
N ASP A 237 -16.58 13.98 13.08
CA ASP A 237 -15.54 13.78 12.08
C ASP A 237 -14.57 14.97 12.07
N GLY A 238 -13.27 14.67 12.25
CA GLY A 238 -12.21 15.66 12.30
C GLY A 238 -11.65 16.02 10.92
N GLY A 239 -10.44 16.57 10.90
CA GLY A 239 -9.70 16.90 9.68
C GLY A 239 -9.05 18.28 9.74
N MET A 240 -7.89 18.43 9.13
CA MET A 240 -7.22 19.74 9.02
C MET A 240 -6.55 19.91 7.67
N VAL A 241 -6.63 21.12 7.12
CA VAL A 241 -5.96 21.53 5.88
C VAL A 241 -5.22 22.85 6.10
N ALA A 242 -3.97 22.92 5.63
CA ALA A 242 -3.16 24.12 5.75
C ALA A 242 -2.29 24.39 4.52
N VAL A 243 -2.10 25.69 4.23
CA VAL A 243 -1.31 26.20 3.10
C VAL A 243 -0.35 27.27 3.59
N PHE A 244 0.93 27.11 3.26
CA PHE A 244 2.01 27.99 3.69
C PHE A 244 2.50 28.81 2.51
N LYS A 245 2.44 30.15 2.62
CA LYS A 245 2.91 31.06 1.58
C LYS A 245 4.02 31.97 2.08
N ASP A 246 4.98 32.26 1.21
CA ASP A 246 6.13 33.12 1.51
C ASP A 246 5.76 34.63 1.52
N SER A 247 6.77 35.49 1.56
CA SER A 247 6.59 36.95 1.50
C SER A 247 6.25 37.53 0.11
N ASN A 248 6.41 36.75 -0.96
CA ASN A 248 5.95 37.07 -2.33
C ASN A 248 4.52 36.58 -2.60
N GLY A 249 4.03 35.60 -1.84
CA GLY A 249 2.73 34.94 -2.00
C GLY A 249 2.80 33.59 -2.73
N GLU A 250 4.00 33.04 -2.92
CA GLU A 250 4.29 31.74 -3.51
C GLU A 250 4.08 30.63 -2.46
N ILE A 251 3.57 29.46 -2.87
CA ILE A 251 3.30 28.34 -1.94
C ILE A 251 4.60 27.60 -1.65
N VAL A 252 4.94 27.48 -0.37
CA VAL A 252 6.15 26.81 0.14
C VAL A 252 5.84 25.54 0.95
N GLY A 253 4.57 25.13 0.96
CA GLY A 253 4.12 23.85 1.49
C GLY A 253 2.61 23.79 1.64
N VAL A 254 2.07 22.57 1.64
CA VAL A 254 0.66 22.24 1.87
C VAL A 254 0.55 21.01 2.76
N THR A 255 -0.64 20.76 3.31
CA THR A 255 -0.97 19.47 3.94
C THR A 255 -1.19 18.38 2.89
N ASN A 256 -0.55 17.23 3.10
CA ASN A 256 -0.62 16.04 2.24
C ASN A 256 -0.07 14.80 2.99
N ASN A 257 -0.02 13.64 2.33
CA ASN A 257 0.44 12.38 2.92
C ASN A 257 1.95 12.31 3.28
N GLN A 258 2.74 13.36 3.03
CA GLN A 258 4.13 13.46 3.51
C GLN A 258 4.23 13.93 4.97
N TRP A 259 3.14 14.48 5.51
CA TRP A 259 3.01 14.78 6.93
C TRP A 259 2.91 13.49 7.75
N LYS A 260 3.31 13.56 9.01
CA LYS A 260 3.07 12.54 10.03
C LYS A 260 1.78 12.85 10.79
N ALA A 261 1.04 11.81 11.18
CA ALA A 261 -0.12 11.93 12.07
C ALA A 261 -0.14 10.78 13.07
N GLN A 262 -0.40 11.08 14.35
CA GLN A 262 -0.48 10.06 15.40
C GLN A 262 -1.63 10.39 16.36
N THR A 263 -2.53 9.44 16.54
CA THR A 263 -3.69 9.50 17.45
C THR A 263 -3.29 9.38 18.91
N PHE A 264 -3.89 10.17 19.82
CA PHE A 264 -3.69 10.12 21.27
C PHE A 264 -4.98 9.98 22.09
N TYR A 265 -6.16 10.16 21.47
CA TYR A 265 -7.47 9.80 22.04
C TYR A 265 -8.39 9.23 20.95
N THR A 266 -9.00 8.07 21.18
CA THR A 266 -9.98 7.44 20.28
C THR A 266 -11.28 7.11 21.02
N ALA A 267 -12.43 7.58 20.50
CA ALA A 267 -13.78 7.28 20.97
C ALA A 267 -14.85 7.68 19.91
N PRO A 268 -16.08 7.16 19.93
CA PRO A 268 -16.63 6.10 20.78
C PRO A 268 -16.13 4.71 20.39
N ILE A 269 -15.76 3.91 21.38
CA ILE A 269 -15.49 2.48 21.20
C ILE A 269 -16.58 1.66 21.89
N VAL A 270 -17.30 0.84 21.11
CA VAL A 270 -18.36 -0.05 21.64
C VAL A 270 -17.78 -1.43 22.00
N GLU A 271 -16.93 -1.99 21.14
CA GLU A 271 -16.31 -3.31 21.34
C GLU A 271 -14.78 -3.17 21.33
N LYS A 272 -14.13 -3.33 22.49
CA LYS A 272 -12.67 -3.17 22.65
C LYS A 272 -11.82 -4.04 21.71
N SER A 273 -12.37 -5.13 21.20
CA SER A 273 -11.74 -6.03 20.22
C SER A 273 -11.66 -5.48 18.79
N CYS A 274 -12.28 -4.34 18.47
CA CYS A 274 -12.13 -3.69 17.16
C CYS A 274 -10.81 -2.89 17.03
N LEU A 275 -10.12 -2.68 18.15
CA LEU A 275 -8.88 -1.91 18.25
C LEU A 275 -7.66 -2.83 18.14
N SER A 276 -6.63 -2.35 17.44
CA SER A 276 -5.31 -3.00 17.41
C SER A 276 -4.19 -1.97 17.41
N GLU A 277 -2.98 -2.41 17.74
CA GLU A 277 -1.75 -1.63 17.56
C GLU A 277 -0.76 -2.43 16.71
N SER A 278 -0.20 -1.80 15.67
CA SER A 278 0.79 -2.41 14.78
C SER A 278 2.06 -1.57 14.79
N GLY A 279 3.08 -2.04 15.51
CA GLY A 279 4.26 -1.23 15.84
C GLY A 279 3.90 -0.01 16.69
N THR A 280 3.79 1.15 16.04
CA THR A 280 3.37 2.45 16.59
C THR A 280 1.99 2.91 16.11
N GLN A 281 1.44 2.25 15.09
CA GLN A 281 0.10 2.55 14.57
C GLN A 281 -0.96 2.20 15.62
N ARG A 282 -1.97 3.05 15.74
CA ARG A 282 -3.11 2.90 16.66
C ARG A 282 -4.35 2.81 15.80
N LEU A 283 -4.88 1.60 15.64
CA LEU A 283 -5.81 1.27 14.57
C LEU A 283 -7.23 1.08 15.12
N SER A 284 -8.13 1.96 14.69
CA SER A 284 -9.56 1.97 15.01
C SER A 284 -10.45 1.66 13.79
N ALA A 285 -9.86 1.24 12.66
CA ALA A 285 -10.55 1.10 11.37
C ALA A 285 -11.63 0.00 11.31
N THR A 286 -11.63 -0.98 12.23
CA THR A 286 -12.70 -1.99 12.32
C THR A 286 -13.81 -1.62 13.33
N CYS A 287 -13.69 -0.46 13.98
CA CYS A 287 -14.63 0.00 15.00
C CYS A 287 -15.86 0.69 14.38
N SER A 288 -17.00 0.56 15.07
CA SER A 288 -18.26 1.18 14.62
C SER A 288 -18.23 2.70 14.74
N THR A 289 -18.28 3.38 13.60
CA THR A 289 -18.57 4.83 13.48
C THR A 289 -20.07 5.16 13.63
N GLY A 290 -20.93 4.14 13.68
CA GLY A 290 -22.38 4.32 13.86
C GLY A 290 -22.76 4.85 15.24
N ALA A 291 -23.79 5.70 15.29
CA ALA A 291 -24.27 6.34 16.52
C ALA A 291 -24.64 5.33 17.63
N VAL A 292 -24.17 5.60 18.85
CA VAL A 292 -24.26 4.68 19.99
C VAL A 292 -25.61 4.77 20.73
N SER A 293 -26.08 3.63 21.24
CA SER A 293 -27.40 3.52 21.89
C SER A 293 -27.38 3.65 23.41
N ASP A 294 -26.26 3.30 24.06
CA ASP A 294 -26.04 3.52 25.50
C ASP A 294 -24.64 4.14 25.69
N ILE A 295 -24.65 5.36 26.19
CA ILE A 295 -23.45 6.19 26.37
C ILE A 295 -22.69 5.86 27.67
N ALA A 296 -23.29 5.07 28.57
CA ALA A 296 -22.62 4.61 29.80
C ALA A 296 -21.71 3.40 29.55
N THR A 297 -21.92 2.64 28.47
CA THR A 297 -21.12 1.46 28.12
C THR A 297 -19.95 1.75 27.19
N VAL A 298 -19.94 2.90 26.52
CA VAL A 298 -18.89 3.33 25.58
C VAL A 298 -17.54 3.44 26.27
N TYR A 299 -16.49 2.97 25.59
CA TYR A 299 -15.10 3.12 25.98
C TYR A 299 -14.42 4.26 25.20
N GLY A 300 -13.39 4.84 25.81
CA GLY A 300 -12.41 5.71 25.16
C GLY A 300 -11.00 5.19 25.42
N VAL A 301 -10.08 5.40 24.47
CA VAL A 301 -8.70 4.90 24.55
C VAL A 301 -7.71 6.04 24.43
N HIS A 302 -6.77 6.12 25.36
CA HIS A 302 -5.89 7.26 25.57
C HIS A 302 -4.42 6.88 25.57
N TRP A 303 -3.57 7.76 25.06
CA TRP A 303 -2.11 7.60 25.11
C TRP A 303 -1.45 8.91 25.57
N SER A 304 -0.35 8.82 26.31
CA SER A 304 0.36 10.01 26.80
C SER A 304 1.13 10.71 25.68
N ARG A 305 0.86 12.00 25.44
CA ARG A 305 1.61 12.87 24.50
C ARG A 305 3.10 12.95 24.90
N PRO A 306 4.08 12.78 23.99
CA PRO A 306 5.51 12.87 24.32
C PRO A 306 5.91 14.32 24.67
N THR A 307 6.59 14.58 25.78
CA THR A 307 6.72 15.95 26.33
C THR A 307 7.49 16.97 25.46
N ASN A 308 8.22 16.52 24.44
CA ASN A 308 8.99 17.37 23.52
C ASN A 308 8.51 17.32 22.05
N TRP A 309 7.29 16.82 21.80
CA TRP A 309 6.78 16.55 20.45
C TRP A 309 6.66 17.78 19.53
N MET A 310 6.70 19.01 20.08
CA MET A 310 6.76 20.26 19.29
C MET A 310 8.10 20.49 18.58
N SER A 311 9.19 19.90 19.07
CA SER A 311 10.55 20.32 18.70
C SER A 311 10.86 20.05 17.23
N ALA A 312 11.64 20.94 16.60
CA ALA A 312 12.32 20.62 15.34
C ALA A 312 13.25 19.40 15.47
N SER A 313 13.72 19.11 16.68
CA SER A 313 14.58 17.97 17.02
C SER A 313 13.81 16.77 17.61
N PHE A 314 12.50 16.69 17.42
CA PHE A 314 11.71 15.52 17.82
C PHE A 314 11.75 14.48 16.70
N ASP A 315 12.03 13.22 17.06
CA ASP A 315 12.06 12.09 16.13
C ASP A 315 10.65 11.51 15.96
N ASP A 316 10.06 11.82 14.81
CA ASP A 316 8.75 11.36 14.33
C ASP A 316 8.88 10.30 13.21
N SER A 317 10.08 9.75 12.98
CA SER A 317 10.32 8.71 11.97
C SER A 317 9.40 7.49 12.18
N SER A 318 9.16 7.16 13.45
CA SER A 318 8.28 6.09 13.91
C SER A 318 6.78 6.42 13.90
N TRP A 319 6.35 7.66 13.62
CA TRP A 319 4.93 7.98 13.48
C TRP A 319 4.43 7.56 12.09
N PRO A 320 3.16 7.10 11.96
CA PRO A 320 2.59 6.86 10.65
C PRO A 320 2.46 8.16 9.85
N SER A 321 2.51 8.04 8.53
CA SER A 321 2.15 9.15 7.63
C SER A 321 0.66 9.47 7.76
N ALA A 322 0.30 10.73 7.53
CA ALA A 322 -1.07 11.20 7.61
C ALA A 322 -1.91 10.64 6.46
N VAL A 323 -3.15 10.25 6.75
CA VAL A 323 -4.11 9.84 5.73
C VAL A 323 -4.80 11.07 5.18
N THR A 324 -4.96 11.10 3.86
CA THR A 324 -5.52 12.23 3.11
C THR A 324 -6.98 11.97 2.78
N TYR A 325 -7.86 12.93 3.09
CA TYR A 325 -9.31 12.85 2.92
C TYR A 325 -9.81 13.88 1.90
N THR A 326 -10.95 13.60 1.27
CA THR A 326 -11.54 14.51 0.26
C THR A 326 -12.49 15.53 0.90
N ASN A 327 -12.71 16.65 0.22
CA ASN A 327 -13.66 17.69 0.62
C ASN A 327 -15.09 17.15 0.84
N ASP A 328 -15.53 16.20 0.00
CA ASP A 328 -16.78 15.45 0.15
C ASP A 328 -16.83 14.62 1.46
N THR A 329 -15.68 14.05 1.87
CA THR A 329 -15.58 13.16 3.04
C THR A 329 -15.62 13.94 4.35
N VAL A 330 -14.99 15.12 4.41
CA VAL A 330 -15.03 16.08 5.54
C VAL A 330 -16.26 17.01 5.45
N GLY A 331 -17.12 16.85 4.42
CA GLY A 331 -18.37 17.58 4.27
C GLY A 331 -18.25 19.11 4.24
N VAL A 332 -17.17 19.66 3.66
CA VAL A 332 -16.86 21.10 3.76
C VAL A 332 -17.62 22.01 2.79
N ASP A 333 -18.35 21.44 1.84
CA ASP A 333 -19.18 22.10 0.80
C ASP A 333 -20.17 23.18 1.28
N ASN A 334 -20.56 23.15 2.56
CA ASN A 334 -21.49 24.13 3.14
C ASN A 334 -20.84 25.09 4.16
N LYS A 335 -19.53 24.95 4.41
CA LYS A 335 -18.77 25.74 5.37
C LYS A 335 -18.27 27.02 4.70
N GLN A 336 -18.78 28.20 5.09
CA GLN A 336 -18.31 29.47 4.50
C GLN A 336 -16.84 29.78 4.82
N ALA A 337 -16.33 29.25 5.92
CA ALA A 337 -14.93 29.29 6.31
C ALA A 337 -13.97 28.59 5.34
N TYR A 338 -14.46 27.59 4.61
CA TYR A 338 -13.70 26.87 3.57
C TYR A 338 -14.06 27.40 2.17
N THR A 339 -15.35 27.38 1.82
CA THR A 339 -15.85 27.66 0.46
C THR A 339 -15.64 29.09 -0.04
N ASN A 340 -15.42 30.08 0.83
CA ASN A 340 -14.99 31.43 0.41
C ASN A 340 -13.49 31.48 -0.01
N PHE A 341 -12.73 30.41 0.24
CA PHE A 341 -11.27 30.34 0.14
C PHE A 341 -10.77 29.06 -0.55
N THR A 342 -11.58 28.47 -1.45
CA THR A 342 -11.11 27.37 -2.31
C THR A 342 -9.89 27.79 -3.13
N ALA A 343 -9.82 29.03 -3.62
CA ALA A 343 -8.59 29.62 -4.20
C ALA A 343 -7.42 29.84 -3.20
N VAL A 344 -7.44 29.14 -2.06
CA VAL A 344 -6.33 28.96 -1.12
C VAL A 344 -6.17 27.46 -0.81
N PHE A 345 -7.23 26.77 -0.40
CA PHE A 345 -7.19 25.37 0.08
C PHE A 345 -7.42 24.30 -1.01
N ASP A 346 -8.10 24.65 -2.09
CA ASP A 346 -8.54 23.80 -3.23
C ASP A 346 -8.08 24.52 -4.52
N ASP A 347 -6.77 24.77 -4.59
CA ASP A 347 -6.14 25.43 -5.73
C ASP A 347 -5.84 24.41 -6.84
N ALA A 348 -6.30 24.70 -8.05
CA ALA A 348 -6.22 23.77 -9.18
C ALA A 348 -4.78 23.44 -9.66
N GLN A 349 -3.74 24.07 -9.12
CA GLN A 349 -2.33 23.73 -9.36
C GLN A 349 -1.57 23.32 -8.08
N SER A 350 -2.13 23.54 -6.89
CA SER A 350 -1.47 23.28 -5.61
C SER A 350 -2.50 22.99 -4.50
N ASP A 351 -3.37 22.01 -4.78
CA ASP A 351 -4.41 21.52 -3.88
C ASP A 351 -3.84 21.08 -2.53
N ALA A 352 -4.50 21.49 -1.45
CA ALA A 352 -4.08 21.19 -0.10
C ALA A 352 -5.05 20.16 0.50
N GLN A 353 -4.53 18.97 0.74
CA GLN A 353 -5.36 17.84 1.14
C GLN A 353 -5.70 17.96 2.63
N PHE A 354 -6.94 17.60 2.98
CA PHE A 354 -7.30 17.36 4.38
C PHE A 354 -6.50 16.18 4.91
N ILE A 355 -5.82 16.35 6.04
CA ILE A 355 -5.04 15.31 6.71
C ILE A 355 -5.60 14.97 8.09
N TRP A 356 -5.51 13.69 8.45
CA TRP A 356 -5.78 13.19 9.81
C TRP A 356 -4.96 11.92 10.09
N SER A 357 -5.27 11.23 11.19
CA SER A 357 -4.84 9.84 11.41
C SER A 357 -5.52 8.86 10.44
N SER A 358 -5.33 7.56 10.64
CA SER A 358 -6.03 6.49 9.90
C SER A 358 -7.55 6.43 10.09
N ASN A 359 -8.14 7.22 10.98
CA ASN A 359 -9.59 7.25 11.19
C ASN A 359 -10.13 8.65 11.51
N LEU A 360 -10.63 9.33 10.49
CA LEU A 360 -11.26 10.65 10.57
C LEU A 360 -12.38 10.77 11.63
N VAL A 361 -13.06 9.65 11.95
CA VAL A 361 -14.37 9.65 12.65
C VAL A 361 -14.30 9.18 14.10
N LEU A 362 -13.22 8.51 14.52
CA LEU A 362 -13.07 8.04 15.91
C LEU A 362 -11.84 8.58 16.64
N ASP A 363 -10.87 9.14 15.92
CA ASP A 363 -9.62 9.60 16.52
C ASP A 363 -9.73 11.09 16.86
N ASN A 364 -10.05 11.39 18.12
CA ASN A 364 -10.49 12.71 18.60
C ASN A 364 -9.34 13.66 18.94
N GLU A 365 -8.21 13.14 19.44
CA GLU A 365 -6.96 13.92 19.59
C GLU A 365 -5.91 13.34 18.65
N VAL A 366 -5.42 14.16 17.70
CA VAL A 366 -4.39 13.76 16.74
C VAL A 366 -3.29 14.82 16.72
N LEU A 367 -2.04 14.36 16.79
CA LEU A 367 -0.87 15.23 16.68
C LEU A 367 -0.27 15.04 15.28
N VAL A 368 -0.13 16.12 14.51
CA VAL A 368 0.46 16.09 13.16
C VAL A 368 1.74 16.90 13.09
N ARG A 369 2.66 16.47 12.22
CA ARG A 369 3.98 17.08 12.03
C ARG A 369 4.39 17.06 10.56
N GLY A 370 5.09 18.09 10.11
CA GLY A 370 5.55 18.21 8.73
C GLY A 370 6.74 19.16 8.59
N ILE A 371 7.43 19.09 7.46
CA ILE A 371 8.48 20.03 7.08
C ILE A 371 7.91 20.91 5.96
N VAL A 372 8.11 22.22 6.09
CA VAL A 372 7.62 23.24 5.16
C VAL A 372 8.81 24.09 4.73
N GLY A 373 8.83 24.54 3.48
CA GLY A 373 10.01 25.18 2.88
C GLY A 373 11.12 24.21 2.48
N SER A 374 10.77 22.93 2.33
CA SER A 374 11.43 22.00 1.42
C SER A 374 10.51 21.88 0.18
N ASP A 375 11.10 22.12 -0.99
CA ASP A 375 10.49 22.40 -2.30
C ASP A 375 9.64 21.21 -2.85
N THR A 376 8.50 20.95 -2.24
CA THR A 376 7.67 19.73 -2.40
C THR A 376 6.50 19.84 -3.39
N GLY A 377 6.57 20.76 -4.36
CA GLY A 377 5.53 20.96 -5.40
C GLY A 377 6.11 21.17 -6.81
N ASP A 378 5.57 20.48 -7.81
CA ASP A 378 5.95 20.59 -9.22
C ASP A 378 4.81 21.18 -10.07
N ASP A 379 4.88 22.48 -10.38
CA ASP A 379 4.36 23.02 -11.65
C ASP A 379 5.11 24.30 -12.08
N GLY A 380 6.20 24.13 -12.84
CA GLY A 380 6.50 25.04 -13.97
C GLY A 380 7.05 26.46 -13.70
N GLY A 381 7.91 26.69 -12.71
CA GLY A 381 8.54 28.00 -12.44
C GLY A 381 10.08 28.02 -12.38
N ASP A 382 10.78 28.41 -13.45
CA ASP A 382 12.26 28.54 -13.46
C ASP A 382 12.77 29.76 -12.68
N THR A 383 13.17 29.57 -11.41
CA THR A 383 14.48 30.04 -10.90
C THR A 383 14.99 29.29 -9.65
N GLY A 384 15.82 28.26 -9.84
CA GLY A 384 17.06 28.13 -9.05
C GLY A 384 17.07 27.38 -7.71
N SER A 385 15.95 26.86 -7.22
CA SER A 385 15.90 25.76 -6.23
C SER A 385 14.75 24.81 -6.57
N GLY A 386 14.88 23.57 -6.12
CA GLY A 386 13.87 22.52 -6.12
C GLY A 386 14.38 21.42 -5.19
N ASP A 387 13.49 20.61 -4.60
CA ASP A 387 13.94 19.64 -3.59
C ASP A 387 14.70 18.55 -4.31
N PHE A 388 15.86 18.17 -3.76
CA PHE A 388 16.56 17.04 -4.29
C PHE A 388 15.80 15.77 -3.91
N GLN A 389 15.02 15.24 -4.86
CA GLN A 389 14.15 14.08 -4.68
C GLN A 389 14.75 12.84 -5.36
N LEU A 390 14.42 11.65 -4.85
CA LEU A 390 14.86 10.36 -5.39
C LEU A 390 13.67 9.40 -5.44
N THR A 391 13.34 8.92 -6.64
CA THR A 391 12.21 8.01 -6.88
C THR A 391 12.64 6.79 -7.69
N SER A 392 11.77 5.78 -7.75
CA SER A 392 11.95 4.61 -8.60
C SER A 392 10.62 4.16 -9.19
N LYS A 393 10.54 4.04 -10.52
CA LYS A 393 9.38 3.44 -11.21
C LYS A 393 9.13 1.97 -10.84
N ALA A 394 10.11 1.26 -10.26
CA ALA A 394 9.96 -0.14 -9.86
C ALA A 394 9.36 -0.31 -8.45
N VAL A 395 9.42 0.72 -7.61
CA VAL A 395 8.89 0.71 -6.25
C VAL A 395 7.40 1.08 -6.28
N LYS A 396 6.60 0.42 -5.45
CA LYS A 396 5.14 0.67 -5.30
C LYS A 396 4.87 1.52 -4.06
N SER A 397 3.59 1.82 -3.77
CA SER A 397 3.19 2.60 -2.60
C SER A 397 3.60 1.96 -1.26
N ASP A 398 3.75 0.64 -1.21
CA ASP A 398 4.28 -0.10 -0.06
C ASP A 398 5.76 0.20 0.27
N ASN A 399 6.51 0.86 -0.63
CA ASN A 399 7.96 1.09 -0.51
C ASN A 399 8.78 -0.21 -0.29
N ILE A 400 8.30 -1.35 -0.78
CA ILE A 400 9.04 -2.61 -0.66
C ILE A 400 10.12 -2.71 -1.76
N VAL A 401 11.32 -3.20 -1.40
CA VAL A 401 12.38 -3.50 -2.38
C VAL A 401 11.88 -4.60 -3.33
N PRO A 402 11.80 -4.37 -4.66
CA PRO A 402 11.28 -5.35 -5.61
C PRO A 402 12.00 -6.71 -5.54
N LEU A 403 11.25 -7.82 -5.60
CA LEU A 403 11.80 -9.18 -5.59
C LEU A 403 12.78 -9.39 -6.74
N SER A 404 12.51 -8.80 -7.90
CA SER A 404 13.42 -8.73 -9.06
C SER A 404 14.78 -8.05 -8.78
N ALA A 405 14.89 -7.25 -7.71
CA ALA A 405 16.14 -6.63 -7.26
C ALA A 405 16.86 -7.41 -6.13
N THR A 406 16.25 -8.46 -5.59
CA THR A 406 16.87 -9.36 -4.60
C THR A 406 17.67 -10.49 -5.27
N CYS A 407 18.43 -11.27 -4.50
CA CYS A 407 19.16 -12.42 -5.04
C CYS A 407 18.27 -13.55 -5.59
N ASP A 408 16.96 -13.50 -5.35
CA ASP A 408 15.95 -14.41 -5.93
C ASP A 408 15.41 -13.89 -7.28
N GLY A 409 15.77 -12.67 -7.67
CA GLY A 409 15.51 -12.11 -8.99
C GLY A 409 16.37 -12.76 -10.08
N ALA A 410 15.88 -12.75 -11.33
CA ALA A 410 16.56 -13.36 -12.47
C ALA A 410 18.01 -12.85 -12.63
N ASN A 411 18.94 -13.76 -12.96
CA ASN A 411 20.39 -13.51 -12.98
C ASN A 411 21.03 -13.15 -11.61
N GLY A 412 20.32 -13.31 -10.49
CA GLY A 412 20.80 -12.99 -9.15
C GLY A 412 20.49 -11.56 -8.68
N GLY A 413 19.49 -10.92 -9.29
CA GLY A 413 19.02 -9.58 -8.97
C GLY A 413 19.75 -8.46 -9.72
N MET A 414 19.02 -7.38 -10.02
CA MET A 414 19.57 -6.15 -10.63
C MET A 414 19.15 -4.93 -9.81
N SER A 415 19.95 -3.86 -9.83
CA SER A 415 19.56 -2.60 -9.20
C SER A 415 18.26 -2.06 -9.82
N ILE A 416 17.36 -1.54 -8.99
CA ILE A 416 16.16 -0.84 -9.45
C ILE A 416 16.54 0.39 -10.29
N PRO A 417 15.71 0.80 -11.27
CA PRO A 417 15.89 2.08 -11.94
C PRO A 417 15.66 3.21 -10.94
N LEU A 418 16.47 4.25 -11.00
CA LEU A 418 16.37 5.43 -10.13
C LEU A 418 16.20 6.68 -10.97
N GLN A 419 15.45 7.66 -10.47
CA GLN A 419 15.34 8.99 -11.06
C GLN A 419 15.43 10.04 -9.95
N TRP A 420 16.10 11.16 -10.23
CA TRP A 420 16.21 12.29 -9.31
C TRP A 420 15.99 13.64 -10.01
N SER A 421 15.31 14.54 -9.31
CA SER A 421 14.95 15.89 -9.73
C SER A 421 15.41 16.90 -8.66
N GLY A 422 15.33 18.20 -8.95
CA GLY A 422 15.70 19.27 -7.99
C GLY A 422 17.16 19.21 -7.49
N ALA A 423 18.11 18.83 -8.35
CA ALA A 423 19.52 18.85 -7.96
C ALA A 423 20.00 20.29 -7.64
N PRO A 424 20.63 20.54 -6.47
CA PRO A 424 21.02 21.89 -6.05
C PRO A 424 21.97 22.59 -7.04
N SER A 425 21.89 23.92 -7.08
CA SER A 425 22.77 24.70 -7.96
C SER A 425 24.26 24.49 -7.65
N GLY A 426 25.09 24.34 -8.70
CA GLY A 426 26.54 24.14 -8.56
C GLY A 426 27.03 22.69 -8.55
N VAL A 427 26.15 21.71 -8.76
CA VAL A 427 26.53 20.30 -8.95
C VAL A 427 27.50 20.11 -10.13
N GLN A 428 28.54 19.30 -9.90
CA GLN A 428 29.54 18.90 -10.89
C GLN A 428 29.71 17.37 -11.00
N SER A 429 29.21 16.59 -10.03
CA SER A 429 28.96 15.15 -10.12
C SER A 429 27.93 14.68 -9.09
N TYR A 430 27.49 13.43 -9.17
CA TYR A 430 26.76 12.76 -8.11
C TYR A 430 27.53 11.55 -7.57
N ALA A 431 27.14 11.12 -6.37
CA ALA A 431 27.42 9.79 -5.85
C ALA A 431 26.12 9.11 -5.40
N LEU A 432 26.15 7.79 -5.26
CA LEU A 432 25.01 6.96 -4.88
C LEU A 432 25.46 5.88 -3.87
N SER A 433 24.62 5.60 -2.88
CA SER A 433 24.75 4.42 -2.04
C SER A 433 23.41 3.69 -1.85
N MET A 434 23.48 2.39 -1.59
CA MET A 434 22.38 1.60 -1.02
C MET A 434 22.95 0.78 0.14
N HIS A 435 22.31 0.84 1.31
CA HIS A 435 22.78 0.18 2.52
C HIS A 435 21.63 -0.24 3.45
N HIS A 436 21.91 -1.14 4.40
CA HIS A 436 21.05 -1.40 5.55
C HIS A 436 21.88 -1.47 6.84
N PHE A 437 21.23 -1.28 7.98
CA PHE A 437 21.81 -1.53 9.30
C PHE A 437 21.24 -2.84 9.85
N PRO A 438 22.06 -3.88 10.13
CA PRO A 438 21.58 -5.16 10.70
C PRO A 438 20.97 -5.05 12.12
N ASN A 439 21.13 -3.90 12.75
CA ASN A 439 20.65 -3.57 14.09
C ASN A 439 20.25 -2.08 14.06
N PRO A 440 18.98 -1.72 14.29
CA PRO A 440 18.54 -0.31 14.28
C PRO A 440 19.31 0.60 15.25
N ASN A 441 19.83 0.04 16.36
CA ASN A 441 20.65 0.80 17.33
C ASN A 441 22.05 1.18 16.80
N ASP A 442 22.43 0.68 15.63
CA ASP A 442 23.69 1.00 14.94
C ASP A 442 23.50 1.99 13.78
N ALA A 443 22.31 2.59 13.64
CA ALA A 443 22.07 3.73 12.77
C ALA A 443 23.12 4.85 12.98
N ASP A 444 23.40 5.60 11.91
CA ASP A 444 24.51 6.56 11.79
C ASP A 444 25.95 6.00 11.95
N ASP A 445 26.14 4.77 12.45
CA ASP A 445 27.44 4.10 12.43
C ASP A 445 27.63 3.31 11.13
N PHE A 446 27.90 4.05 10.05
CA PHE A 446 28.14 3.51 8.70
C PHE A 446 29.31 2.51 8.61
N SER A 447 30.11 2.31 9.67
CA SER A 447 31.10 1.23 9.75
C SER A 447 30.49 -0.15 10.05
N LYS A 448 29.21 -0.19 10.47
CA LYS A 448 28.43 -1.40 10.77
C LYS A 448 27.30 -1.66 9.77
N ALA A 449 26.96 -0.68 8.92
CA ALA A 449 26.05 -0.89 7.80
C ALA A 449 26.64 -1.90 6.80
N HIS A 450 25.80 -2.73 6.17
CA HIS A 450 26.22 -3.42 4.95
C HIS A 450 25.84 -2.57 3.73
N SER A 451 26.79 -2.41 2.80
CA SER A 451 26.57 -1.72 1.54
C SER A 451 26.26 -2.73 0.44
N TYR A 452 25.21 -2.44 -0.33
CA TYR A 452 24.76 -3.17 -1.50
C TYR A 452 25.18 -2.47 -2.80
N TRP A 453 25.19 -1.14 -2.78
CA TRP A 453 25.58 -0.31 -3.92
C TRP A 453 26.45 0.85 -3.43
N THR A 454 27.54 1.13 -4.14
CA THR A 454 28.48 2.22 -3.88
C THR A 454 28.93 2.76 -5.24
N VAL A 455 28.52 3.97 -5.65
CA VAL A 455 28.91 4.59 -6.93
C VAL A 455 29.26 6.05 -6.71
N TYR A 456 30.22 6.57 -7.45
CA TYR A 456 30.60 7.99 -7.45
C TYR A 456 31.04 8.42 -8.86
N ASP A 457 31.45 9.68 -9.02
CA ASP A 457 31.83 10.24 -10.33
C ASP A 457 30.73 10.09 -11.41
N ILE A 458 29.45 10.07 -10.98
CA ILE A 458 28.29 10.12 -11.87
C ILE A 458 28.24 11.53 -12.48
N PRO A 459 28.13 11.71 -13.82
CA PRO A 459 28.12 13.04 -14.43
C PRO A 459 26.96 13.93 -13.95
N ALA A 460 27.20 15.23 -13.78
CA ALA A 460 26.16 16.21 -13.37
C ALA A 460 24.93 16.29 -14.31
N ALA A 461 25.07 15.85 -15.55
CA ALA A 461 23.98 15.79 -16.54
C ALA A 461 23.17 14.48 -16.49
N THR A 462 23.42 13.62 -15.51
CA THR A 462 22.63 12.41 -15.24
C THR A 462 21.55 12.74 -14.21
N ASP A 463 20.30 12.45 -14.55
CA ASP A 463 19.09 12.58 -13.72
C ASP A 463 18.42 11.21 -13.45
N ASN A 464 18.94 10.13 -14.04
CA ASN A 464 18.41 8.78 -13.89
C ASN A 464 19.48 7.69 -14.07
N LEU A 465 19.18 6.49 -13.55
CA LEU A 465 19.90 5.25 -13.81
C LEU A 465 18.88 4.17 -14.21
N ALA A 466 19.15 3.41 -15.26
CA ALA A 466 18.31 2.30 -15.68
C ALA A 466 18.44 1.08 -14.75
N THR A 467 17.49 0.14 -14.85
CA THR A 467 17.57 -1.15 -14.16
C THR A 467 18.88 -1.86 -14.51
N GLY A 468 19.68 -2.23 -13.51
CA GLY A 468 20.98 -2.88 -13.72
C GLY A 468 22.07 -2.00 -14.36
N GLU A 469 21.95 -0.67 -14.28
CA GLU A 469 22.96 0.26 -14.81
C GLU A 469 24.35 0.01 -14.18
N THR A 470 25.38 -0.07 -15.04
CA THR A 470 26.75 -0.49 -14.70
C THR A 470 27.84 0.31 -15.45
N SER A 471 27.45 1.23 -16.33
CA SER A 471 28.31 2.01 -17.22
C SER A 471 28.44 3.49 -16.84
N ILE A 472 27.54 3.99 -15.97
CA ILE A 472 27.53 5.36 -15.46
C ILE A 472 28.23 5.42 -14.09
N GLY A 473 29.17 6.35 -13.95
CA GLY A 473 29.98 6.52 -12.74
C GLY A 473 31.05 5.43 -12.54
N VAL A 474 31.63 5.41 -11.34
CA VAL A 474 32.66 4.46 -10.90
C VAL A 474 32.13 3.68 -9.70
N PHE A 475 32.08 2.36 -9.82
CA PHE A 475 31.67 1.49 -8.72
C PHE A 475 32.78 1.37 -7.65
N GLY A 476 32.41 1.69 -6.41
CA GLY A 476 33.11 1.24 -5.22
C GLY A 476 32.81 -0.22 -4.89
N ILE A 477 33.38 -0.73 -3.81
CA ILE A 477 33.11 -2.08 -3.32
C ILE A 477 31.84 -2.12 -2.43
N ASN A 478 31.03 -3.15 -2.61
CA ASN A 478 29.96 -3.53 -1.68
C ASN A 478 30.54 -4.41 -0.55
N SER A 479 29.91 -4.44 0.64
CA SER A 479 30.40 -5.25 1.77
C SER A 479 29.96 -6.72 1.73
N VAL A 480 29.00 -7.07 0.87
CA VAL A 480 28.47 -8.44 0.72
C VAL A 480 29.50 -9.39 0.09
N ASN A 481 30.17 -8.96 -0.98
CA ASN A 481 31.11 -9.77 -1.74
C ASN A 481 32.42 -9.04 -2.13
N ASN A 482 32.61 -7.79 -1.69
CA ASN A 482 33.82 -6.98 -1.91
C ASN A 482 34.16 -6.78 -3.41
N GLN A 483 33.15 -6.79 -4.29
CA GLN A 483 33.30 -6.54 -5.72
C GLN A 483 32.75 -5.15 -6.12
N GLN A 484 33.20 -4.65 -7.27
CA GLN A 484 32.76 -3.40 -7.89
C GLN A 484 31.43 -3.58 -8.65
N GLN A 485 30.35 -3.87 -7.93
CA GLN A 485 29.03 -4.15 -8.50
C GLN A 485 27.93 -3.93 -7.48
N TYR A 486 26.69 -3.81 -7.97
CA TYR A 486 25.50 -4.01 -7.15
C TYR A 486 25.52 -5.43 -6.57
N ALA A 487 25.32 -5.56 -5.27
CA ALA A 487 25.01 -6.83 -4.62
C ALA A 487 23.55 -6.82 -4.22
N ALA A 488 22.76 -7.72 -4.81
CA ALA A 488 21.35 -7.84 -4.49
C ALA A 488 21.12 -8.26 -3.02
N PRO A 489 20.12 -7.68 -2.32
CA PRO A 489 19.73 -8.10 -0.98
C PRO A 489 19.44 -9.61 -0.91
N CYS A 490 19.97 -10.26 0.13
CA CYS A 490 19.99 -11.72 0.25
C CYS A 490 20.10 -12.17 1.71
N SER A 491 19.17 -11.76 2.57
CA SER A 491 19.15 -12.19 3.98
C SER A 491 18.91 -13.69 4.11
N ALA A 492 19.57 -14.31 5.09
CA ALA A 492 19.61 -15.78 5.23
C ALA A 492 18.41 -16.37 5.99
N ALA A 493 17.61 -15.53 6.64
CA ALA A 493 16.43 -15.89 7.41
C ALA A 493 15.32 -14.83 7.20
N PRO A 494 14.04 -15.19 7.38
CA PRO A 494 12.92 -14.23 7.37
C PRO A 494 13.03 -13.18 8.48
N GLY A 495 12.41 -12.03 8.22
CA GLY A 495 12.44 -10.85 9.07
C GLY A 495 12.70 -9.59 8.25
N ASP A 496 12.08 -8.49 8.64
CA ASP A 496 12.15 -7.23 7.91
C ASP A 496 13.51 -6.55 8.01
N HIS A 497 13.91 -5.93 6.91
CA HIS A 497 15.14 -5.15 6.78
C HIS A 497 14.85 -3.82 6.09
N ASP A 498 15.36 -2.73 6.66
CA ASP A 498 15.25 -1.38 6.12
C ASP A 498 16.45 -1.06 5.22
N TYR A 499 16.19 -0.73 3.96
CA TYR A 499 17.19 -0.41 2.95
C TYR A 499 17.10 1.06 2.56
N THR A 500 18.16 1.83 2.84
CA THR A 500 18.23 3.23 2.45
C THR A 500 19.08 3.39 1.21
N ILE A 501 18.47 3.87 0.13
CA ILE A 501 19.16 4.38 -1.05
C ILE A 501 19.35 5.88 -0.88
N THR A 502 20.53 6.41 -1.20
CA THR A 502 20.83 7.84 -1.11
C THR A 502 21.65 8.28 -2.30
N VAL A 503 21.18 9.29 -3.04
CA VAL A 503 21.97 10.03 -4.03
C VAL A 503 22.48 11.33 -3.40
N TYR A 504 23.72 11.68 -3.70
CA TYR A 504 24.44 12.84 -3.16
C TYR A 504 24.78 13.79 -4.30
N ALA A 505 24.30 15.02 -4.23
CA ALA A 505 24.62 16.10 -5.16
C ALA A 505 25.97 16.71 -4.77
N LEU A 506 26.99 16.67 -5.63
CA LEU A 506 28.37 17.06 -5.26
C LEU A 506 28.86 18.29 -6.03
N SER A 507 29.49 19.21 -5.29
CA SER A 507 30.25 20.34 -5.84
C SER A 507 31.58 19.95 -6.49
N SER A 508 32.04 18.71 -6.31
CA SER A 508 33.23 18.15 -6.96
C SER A 508 32.92 17.63 -8.36
N ALA A 509 33.87 17.76 -9.28
CA ALA A 509 33.75 17.22 -10.64
C ALA A 509 34.12 15.73 -10.70
N VAL A 510 33.71 15.06 -11.77
CA VAL A 510 34.18 13.72 -12.16
C VAL A 510 35.72 13.65 -12.13
N ASP A 511 36.26 12.51 -11.66
CA ASP A 511 37.69 12.22 -11.42
C ASP A 511 38.36 13.07 -10.32
N SER A 512 37.67 14.02 -9.68
CA SER A 512 38.31 14.97 -8.74
C SER A 512 38.34 14.53 -7.27
N LEU A 513 37.54 13.52 -6.89
CA LEU A 513 37.49 12.98 -5.51
C LEU A 513 38.76 12.21 -5.11
N GLY A 514 39.62 11.83 -6.06
CA GLY A 514 40.87 11.10 -5.78
C GLY A 514 40.68 9.65 -5.31
N LEU A 515 39.47 9.11 -5.48
CA LEU A 515 39.07 7.76 -5.09
C LEU A 515 39.59 6.70 -6.08
N THR A 516 39.37 5.42 -5.78
CA THR A 516 39.68 4.30 -6.68
C THR A 516 38.78 3.12 -6.31
N GLY A 517 37.93 2.67 -7.23
CA GLY A 517 36.80 1.77 -6.95
C GLY A 517 37.15 0.49 -6.19
N SER A 518 38.35 -0.07 -6.38
CA SER A 518 38.81 -1.29 -5.71
C SER A 518 39.17 -1.11 -4.22
N THR A 519 39.09 0.12 -3.73
CA THR A 519 39.47 0.54 -2.37
C THR A 519 38.47 1.55 -1.77
N THR A 520 37.33 1.78 -2.43
CA THR A 520 36.30 2.71 -1.98
C THR A 520 35.09 1.92 -1.51
N ASP A 521 34.99 1.68 -0.21
CA ASP A 521 33.76 1.21 0.44
C ASP A 521 32.82 2.39 0.78
N LEU A 522 31.70 2.09 1.46
CA LEU A 522 30.69 3.10 1.83
C LEU A 522 31.23 4.17 2.80
N VAL A 523 32.09 3.79 3.74
CA VAL A 523 32.71 4.74 4.69
C VAL A 523 33.69 5.64 3.95
N THR A 524 34.57 5.05 3.14
CA THR A 524 35.55 5.75 2.31
C THR A 524 34.87 6.71 1.32
N LEU A 525 33.73 6.33 0.76
CA LEU A 525 32.91 7.21 -0.08
C LEU A 525 32.36 8.39 0.73
N ARG A 526 31.66 8.12 1.85
CA ARG A 526 31.02 9.16 2.67
C ARG A 526 32.04 10.18 3.22
N ASP A 527 33.17 9.71 3.73
CA ASP A 527 34.26 10.57 4.21
C ASP A 527 34.83 11.48 3.11
N ALA A 528 34.92 10.98 1.87
CA ALA A 528 35.45 11.73 0.73
C ALA A 528 34.45 12.73 0.15
N ILE A 529 33.14 12.45 0.17
CA ILE A 529 32.11 13.35 -0.38
C ILE A 529 31.58 14.36 0.65
N ALA A 530 31.67 14.08 1.95
CA ALA A 530 31.20 14.96 3.02
C ALA A 530 31.60 16.46 2.90
N PRO A 531 32.84 16.84 2.53
CA PRO A 531 33.21 18.25 2.34
C PRO A 531 32.75 18.85 1.00
N HIS A 532 32.04 18.08 0.17
CA HIS A 532 31.63 18.43 -1.19
C HIS A 532 30.12 18.33 -1.45
N THR A 533 29.37 17.62 -0.61
CA THR A 533 27.91 17.48 -0.72
C THR A 533 27.20 18.83 -0.65
N LEU A 534 26.36 19.11 -1.64
CA LEU A 534 25.46 20.26 -1.75
C LEU A 534 24.03 19.91 -1.28
N GLY A 535 23.62 18.64 -1.41
CA GLY A 535 22.34 18.12 -0.96
C GLY A 535 22.28 16.59 -1.10
N THR A 536 21.27 15.97 -0.51
CA THR A 536 21.03 14.52 -0.56
C THR A 536 19.56 14.19 -0.73
N ALA A 537 19.27 13.22 -1.59
CA ALA A 537 17.93 12.68 -1.77
C ALA A 537 17.91 11.20 -1.38
N THR A 538 16.87 10.77 -0.66
CA THR A 538 16.78 9.44 -0.04
C THR A 538 15.51 8.70 -0.45
N LEU A 539 15.64 7.41 -0.73
CA LEU A 539 14.53 6.48 -0.91
C LEU A 539 14.71 5.35 0.12
N SER A 540 13.82 5.32 1.11
CA SER A 540 13.80 4.34 2.19
C SER A 540 12.83 3.21 1.82
N LEU A 541 13.30 1.97 1.88
CA LEU A 541 12.56 0.80 1.43
C LEU A 541 12.60 -0.31 2.49
N THR A 542 11.62 -1.21 2.51
CA THR A 542 11.61 -2.39 3.40
C THR A 542 11.65 -3.69 2.61
N ARG A 543 12.09 -4.81 3.21
CA ARG A 543 11.74 -6.17 2.74
C ARG A 543 12.01 -7.25 3.78
N SER A 544 11.07 -8.19 3.94
CA SER A 544 11.32 -9.54 4.47
C SER A 544 11.61 -10.53 3.34
N ARG A 545 12.55 -11.47 3.56
CA ARG A 545 12.95 -12.50 2.58
C ARG A 545 12.77 -13.90 3.14
N TYR A 546 12.00 -14.70 2.42
CA TYR A 546 11.97 -16.15 2.59
C TYR A 546 12.97 -16.81 1.64
N ASN A 547 13.54 -17.94 2.02
CA ASN A 547 14.55 -18.61 1.21
C ASN A 547 13.91 -19.78 0.44
N PRO A 548 13.81 -19.75 -0.89
CA PRO A 548 13.19 -20.83 -1.68
C PRO A 548 13.91 -22.19 -1.57
N ASN A 549 15.05 -22.26 -0.87
CA ASN A 549 15.78 -23.50 -0.58
C ASN A 549 15.43 -24.12 0.80
N ASN A 550 14.42 -23.60 1.50
CA ASN A 550 13.83 -24.21 2.69
C ASN A 550 12.31 -24.00 2.69
N ASP A 551 11.61 -24.55 3.68
CA ASP A 551 10.14 -24.55 3.74
C ASP A 551 9.57 -23.48 4.70
N GLN A 552 10.31 -22.42 5.00
CA GLN A 552 9.84 -21.38 5.95
C GLN A 552 8.65 -20.56 5.45
N HIS A 553 8.37 -20.60 4.15
CA HIS A 553 7.20 -20.01 3.51
C HIS A 553 6.05 -21.02 3.30
N VAL A 554 6.24 -22.30 3.63
CA VAL A 554 5.21 -23.33 3.42
C VAL A 554 4.20 -23.28 4.58
N PRO A 555 2.90 -23.08 4.29
CA PRO A 555 1.88 -23.00 5.34
C PRO A 555 1.77 -24.32 6.10
N GLN A 556 1.43 -24.23 7.38
CA GLN A 556 1.30 -25.41 8.26
C GLN A 556 -0.16 -25.90 8.40
N SER A 557 -1.13 -25.11 7.93
CA SER A 557 -2.56 -25.40 7.88
C SER A 557 -3.29 -24.36 7.02
N VAL A 558 -4.52 -24.63 6.59
CA VAL A 558 -5.39 -23.67 5.89
C VAL A 558 -6.10 -22.72 6.88
N ALA A 559 -6.21 -21.45 6.52
CA ALA A 559 -6.94 -20.46 7.31
C ALA A 559 -8.46 -20.73 7.28
N THR A 560 -9.02 -21.08 8.44
CA THR A 560 -10.44 -21.48 8.63
C THR A 560 -11.24 -20.53 9.53
N THR A 561 -10.73 -19.32 9.78
CA THR A 561 -11.47 -18.24 10.48
C THR A 561 -11.46 -16.98 9.64
N CYS A 562 -12.46 -16.11 9.80
CA CYS A 562 -12.50 -14.83 9.06
C CYS A 562 -11.21 -14.02 9.24
N ALA A 563 -10.79 -13.77 10.48
CA ALA A 563 -9.62 -12.93 10.77
C ALA A 563 -8.34 -13.44 10.09
N THR A 564 -8.02 -14.74 10.21
CA THR A 564 -6.81 -15.31 9.61
C THR A 564 -6.89 -15.42 8.09
N LYS A 565 -8.09 -15.49 7.49
CA LYS A 565 -8.28 -15.54 6.04
C LYS A 565 -8.24 -14.15 5.40
N SER A 566 -8.79 -13.14 6.10
CA SER A 566 -8.77 -11.73 5.71
C SER A 566 -7.39 -11.08 5.81
N ALA A 567 -6.54 -11.48 6.77
CA ALA A 567 -5.20 -10.91 6.95
C ALA A 567 -4.33 -10.95 5.67
N ALA A 568 -4.50 -11.97 4.82
CA ALA A 568 -3.80 -12.07 3.54
C ALA A 568 -4.13 -10.93 2.55
N PHE A 569 -5.24 -10.22 2.74
CA PHE A 569 -5.71 -9.10 1.92
C PHE A 569 -5.33 -7.72 2.52
N GLU A 570 -4.84 -7.67 3.76
CA GLU A 570 -4.66 -6.43 4.54
C GLU A 570 -3.68 -5.44 3.89
N ALA A 571 -2.58 -5.98 3.33
CA ALA A 571 -1.56 -5.24 2.58
C ALA A 571 -2.07 -4.65 1.24
N TYR A 572 -3.31 -4.93 0.85
CA TYR A 572 -3.93 -4.47 -0.40
C TYR A 572 -5.26 -3.75 -0.14
N SER A 573 -5.47 -3.23 1.08
CA SER A 573 -6.72 -2.61 1.53
C SER A 573 -7.22 -1.42 0.69
N ASP A 574 -6.32 -0.72 -0.03
CA ASP A 574 -6.68 0.29 -1.05
C ASP A 574 -7.45 -0.31 -2.25
N TYR A 575 -7.24 -1.61 -2.52
CA TYR A 575 -7.75 -2.34 -3.69
C TYR A 575 -8.89 -3.31 -3.31
N VAL A 576 -8.97 -3.74 -2.04
CA VAL A 576 -9.95 -4.70 -1.52
C VAL A 576 -10.47 -4.37 -0.13
N SER A 577 -11.74 -4.68 0.12
CA SER A 577 -12.25 -4.90 1.48
C SER A 577 -12.80 -6.32 1.64
N VAL A 578 -12.68 -6.88 2.85
CA VAL A 578 -13.15 -8.24 3.16
C VAL A 578 -14.18 -8.17 4.30
N SER A 579 -15.27 -8.90 4.15
CA SER A 579 -16.30 -9.08 5.18
C SER A 579 -16.72 -10.55 5.27
N CYS A 580 -17.34 -10.95 6.39
CA CYS A 580 -17.68 -12.36 6.63
C CYS A 580 -19.08 -12.51 7.22
N SER A 581 -19.78 -13.58 6.85
CA SER A 581 -21.06 -13.96 7.44
C SER A 581 -21.24 -15.48 7.46
N GLY A 582 -21.35 -16.06 8.66
CA GLY A 582 -21.40 -17.51 8.84
C GLY A 582 -20.13 -18.18 8.34
N ASN A 583 -20.24 -19.10 7.37
CA ASN A 583 -19.09 -19.72 6.70
C ASN A 583 -18.73 -19.02 5.36
N THR A 584 -19.27 -17.84 5.07
CA THR A 584 -19.02 -17.12 3.79
C THR A 584 -18.07 -15.95 4.04
N MET A 585 -17.02 -15.87 3.23
CA MET A 585 -16.17 -14.69 3.09
C MET A 585 -16.55 -13.96 1.81
N SER A 586 -16.72 -12.64 1.90
CA SER A 586 -17.03 -11.74 0.79
C SER A 586 -15.84 -10.80 0.57
N VAL A 587 -15.20 -10.89 -0.58
CA VAL A 587 -14.08 -10.02 -1.00
C VAL A 587 -14.61 -9.02 -2.01
N THR A 588 -14.65 -7.75 -1.65
CA THR A 588 -15.01 -6.65 -2.56
C THR A 588 -13.75 -6.02 -3.11
N THR A 589 -13.49 -6.18 -4.40
CA THR A 589 -12.48 -5.36 -5.10
C THR A 589 -13.06 -3.98 -5.37
N GLN A 590 -12.28 -2.92 -5.16
CA GLN A 590 -12.71 -1.54 -5.31
C GLN A 590 -12.55 -1.00 -6.73
N THR A 591 -11.63 -1.57 -7.52
CA THR A 591 -11.21 -0.99 -8.80
C THR A 591 -11.10 -1.98 -9.97
N LEU A 592 -10.96 -3.29 -9.76
CA LEU A 592 -10.48 -4.23 -10.78
C LEU A 592 -9.17 -3.80 -11.48
N LEU A 593 -8.38 -2.89 -10.90
CA LEU A 593 -7.06 -2.52 -11.42
C LEU A 593 -5.96 -3.23 -10.60
N PRO A 594 -5.08 -4.03 -11.22
CA PRO A 594 -4.07 -4.83 -10.52
C PRO A 594 -2.99 -3.97 -9.85
N TYR A 595 -2.37 -4.49 -8.79
CA TYR A 595 -1.40 -3.75 -7.98
C TYR A 595 0.03 -3.85 -8.54
N ARG A 596 0.44 -2.83 -9.30
CA ARG A 596 1.66 -2.87 -10.15
C ARG A 596 2.63 -1.72 -9.87
N SER A 597 3.86 -1.87 -10.37
CA SER A 597 4.83 -0.77 -10.43
C SER A 597 4.56 0.15 -11.64
N GLN A 598 5.29 1.27 -11.74
CA GLN A 598 5.23 2.19 -12.87
C GLN A 598 6.20 1.81 -14.02
N LEU A 599 6.77 0.60 -14.00
CA LEU A 599 7.65 0.11 -15.06
C LEU A 599 6.89 -0.01 -16.39
N GLU A 600 7.57 0.32 -17.50
CA GLU A 600 6.99 0.20 -18.84
C GLU A 600 6.58 -1.25 -19.20
N GLY A 601 7.21 -2.25 -18.56
CA GLY A 601 6.87 -3.67 -18.66
C GLY A 601 5.78 -4.15 -17.69
N ASP A 602 5.35 -3.31 -16.74
CA ASP A 602 4.23 -3.57 -15.83
C ASP A 602 2.93 -2.90 -16.30
N LYS A 603 3.02 -1.91 -17.20
CA LYS A 603 1.88 -1.22 -17.83
C LYS A 603 0.84 -2.20 -18.38
N ALA A 604 -0.44 -1.95 -18.11
CA ALA A 604 -1.52 -2.87 -18.47
C ALA A 604 -1.63 -3.09 -19.99
N ASN A 605 -1.91 -4.33 -20.40
CA ASN A 605 -1.95 -4.78 -21.80
C ASN A 605 -0.57 -4.87 -22.50
N VAL A 606 0.53 -4.34 -21.91
CA VAL A 606 1.85 -4.39 -22.57
C VAL A 606 2.33 -5.82 -22.73
N GLY A 607 2.81 -6.15 -23.94
CA GLY A 607 3.26 -7.49 -24.32
C GLY A 607 2.22 -8.36 -25.04
N ILE A 608 0.92 -8.02 -25.03
CA ILE A 608 -0.10 -8.76 -25.78
C ILE A 608 0.26 -8.81 -27.28
N ARG A 609 0.14 -10.01 -27.87
CA ARG A 609 0.35 -10.32 -29.30
C ARG A 609 -0.93 -10.62 -30.07
N SER A 610 -1.96 -11.06 -29.37
CA SER A 610 -3.30 -11.34 -29.91
C SER A 610 -4.32 -10.62 -29.05
N TRP A 611 -4.89 -9.52 -29.55
CA TRP A 611 -5.67 -8.62 -28.71
C TRP A 611 -7.11 -8.46 -29.18
N ILE A 612 -8.06 -8.65 -28.27
CA ILE A 612 -9.49 -8.45 -28.54
C ILE A 612 -9.91 -6.96 -28.57
N GLY A 613 -9.04 -6.01 -28.19
CA GLY A 613 -9.34 -4.56 -28.20
C GLY A 613 -10.02 -4.04 -26.92
N ARG A 614 -10.04 -4.88 -25.88
CA ARG A 614 -10.51 -4.58 -24.53
C ARG A 614 -9.41 -3.87 -23.73
N VAL A 615 -9.80 -3.03 -22.76
CA VAL A 615 -8.90 -2.26 -21.89
C VAL A 615 -9.43 -2.36 -20.46
N PRO A 616 -8.58 -2.35 -19.42
CA PRO A 616 -9.06 -2.39 -18.04
C PRO A 616 -9.69 -1.05 -17.67
N ILE A 617 -10.83 -1.08 -16.97
CA ILE A 617 -11.50 0.12 -16.44
C ILE A 617 -11.95 -0.07 -14.98
N PRO A 618 -11.86 0.99 -14.14
CA PRO A 618 -12.35 0.98 -12.75
C PRO A 618 -13.76 0.40 -12.55
N GLU A 619 -13.85 -0.63 -11.70
CA GLU A 619 -15.10 -1.27 -11.26
C GLU A 619 -15.01 -1.83 -9.84
N GLN A 620 -16.11 -1.76 -9.10
CA GLN A 620 -16.29 -2.50 -7.85
C GLN A 620 -17.05 -3.81 -8.12
N LEU A 621 -16.53 -4.95 -7.66
CA LEU A 621 -17.22 -6.25 -7.67
C LEU A 621 -17.04 -6.95 -6.32
N THR A 622 -18.01 -7.78 -5.91
CA THR A 622 -17.91 -8.64 -4.72
C THR A 622 -17.91 -10.11 -5.11
N TRP A 623 -16.90 -10.84 -4.64
CA TRP A 623 -16.72 -12.27 -4.81
C TRP A 623 -17.04 -12.99 -3.48
N THR A 624 -17.65 -14.17 -3.53
CA THR A 624 -17.93 -14.98 -2.33
C THR A 624 -17.25 -16.34 -2.37
N MET A 625 -16.77 -16.82 -1.22
CA MET A 625 -16.13 -18.13 -1.07
C MET A 625 -16.34 -18.68 0.35
N PRO A 626 -16.19 -20.00 0.59
CA PRO A 626 -16.26 -20.53 1.94
C PRO A 626 -15.02 -20.16 2.78
N ILE A 627 -15.25 -19.92 4.08
CA ILE A 627 -14.20 -19.74 5.10
C ILE A 627 -13.59 -21.10 5.46
N THR A 628 -14.44 -22.07 5.78
CA THR A 628 -14.05 -23.47 6.01
C THR A 628 -14.28 -24.28 4.73
N PRO A 629 -13.23 -24.81 4.08
CA PRO A 629 -13.35 -25.68 2.91
C PRO A 629 -14.02 -27.02 3.25
N THR A 630 -14.61 -27.68 2.25
CA THR A 630 -15.11 -29.07 2.37
C THR A 630 -14.41 -29.95 1.33
N TYR A 631 -13.38 -30.67 1.74
CA TYR A 631 -12.49 -31.42 0.84
C TYR A 631 -13.17 -32.55 0.06
N LEU A 632 -12.75 -32.73 -1.18
CA LEU A 632 -13.15 -33.79 -2.10
C LEU A 632 -12.20 -35.00 -1.95
N PRO A 633 -12.72 -36.24 -2.05
CA PRO A 633 -11.94 -37.47 -1.81
C PRO A 633 -10.94 -37.80 -2.94
N SER A 634 -10.98 -37.07 -4.07
CA SER A 634 -10.03 -37.16 -5.18
C SER A 634 -10.14 -35.93 -6.08
N PRO A 635 -9.11 -35.62 -6.89
CA PRO A 635 -9.24 -34.80 -8.09
C PRO A 635 -10.41 -35.23 -8.98
N GLN A 636 -11.00 -34.27 -9.69
CA GLN A 636 -12.12 -34.47 -10.62
C GLN A 636 -12.31 -33.25 -11.52
N SER A 637 -12.71 -33.47 -12.78
CA SER A 637 -13.06 -32.43 -13.76
C SER A 637 -14.26 -31.59 -13.28
N ASN A 638 -14.02 -30.43 -12.66
CA ASN A 638 -15.06 -29.66 -11.95
C ASN A 638 -14.97 -28.12 -12.09
N ILE A 639 -14.07 -27.60 -12.93
CA ILE A 639 -13.99 -26.16 -13.26
C ILE A 639 -14.78 -25.89 -14.56
N ASN A 640 -15.74 -24.98 -14.54
CA ASN A 640 -16.27 -24.34 -15.74
C ASN A 640 -15.23 -23.34 -16.27
N ILE A 641 -14.85 -23.48 -17.53
CA ILE A 641 -13.80 -22.67 -18.17
C ILE A 641 -14.22 -21.19 -18.34
N HIS A 642 -15.52 -20.90 -18.52
CA HIS A 642 -16.00 -19.52 -18.72
C HIS A 642 -15.91 -18.67 -17.44
N HIS A 643 -15.89 -19.30 -16.26
CA HIS A 643 -16.03 -18.62 -14.98
C HIS A 643 -14.67 -18.45 -14.28
N ALA A 644 -14.55 -17.41 -13.46
CA ALA A 644 -13.41 -17.27 -12.56
C ALA A 644 -13.30 -18.49 -11.63
N VAL A 645 -12.07 -18.87 -11.27
CA VAL A 645 -11.73 -19.99 -10.36
C VAL A 645 -11.34 -19.50 -8.96
N GLY A 646 -10.92 -18.23 -8.85
CA GLY A 646 -10.61 -17.57 -7.58
C GLY A 646 -10.40 -16.07 -7.76
N VAL A 647 -9.93 -15.43 -6.70
CA VAL A 647 -9.58 -14.01 -6.67
C VAL A 647 -8.23 -13.82 -5.97
N SER A 648 -7.36 -12.99 -6.54
CA SER A 648 -6.08 -12.63 -5.91
C SER A 648 -6.28 -11.78 -4.66
N VAL A 649 -5.25 -11.69 -3.82
CA VAL A 649 -5.30 -10.85 -2.61
C VAL A 649 -5.38 -9.34 -2.92
N GLU A 650 -5.09 -8.92 -4.15
CA GLU A 650 -5.36 -7.55 -4.63
C GLU A 650 -6.79 -7.38 -5.21
N GLY A 651 -7.62 -8.43 -5.19
CA GLY A 651 -9.03 -8.40 -5.61
C GLY A 651 -9.32 -8.77 -7.06
N ILE A 652 -8.29 -9.15 -7.83
CA ILE A 652 -8.43 -9.44 -9.26
C ILE A 652 -8.85 -10.90 -9.47
N PRO A 653 -9.91 -11.19 -10.24
CA PRO A 653 -10.30 -12.56 -10.56
C PRO A 653 -9.23 -13.30 -11.36
N ILE A 654 -9.10 -14.59 -11.08
CA ILE A 654 -8.27 -15.54 -11.82
C ILE A 654 -9.23 -16.47 -12.58
N LEU A 655 -9.04 -16.59 -13.90
CA LEU A 655 -9.77 -17.52 -14.77
C LEU A 655 -8.91 -18.74 -15.12
N HIS A 656 -9.56 -19.79 -15.64
CA HIS A 656 -8.85 -20.94 -16.20
C HIS A 656 -7.99 -20.52 -17.40
N TYR A 657 -6.80 -21.11 -17.55
CA TYR A 657 -5.80 -20.69 -18.54
C TYR A 657 -6.18 -20.90 -20.01
N ALA A 658 -7.08 -21.85 -20.27
CA ALA A 658 -7.60 -22.15 -21.61
C ALA A 658 -8.95 -21.47 -21.84
N LYS A 659 -9.26 -21.11 -23.09
CA LYS A 659 -10.57 -20.58 -23.50
C LYS A 659 -11.62 -21.68 -23.69
N GLU A 660 -12.89 -21.32 -23.54
CA GLU A 660 -14.01 -22.20 -23.86
C GLU A 660 -14.16 -22.46 -25.37
N SER A 661 -14.93 -23.48 -25.75
CA SER A 661 -15.36 -23.74 -27.12
C SER A 661 -16.82 -24.17 -27.26
N ALA A 662 -17.47 -24.46 -26.14
CA ALA A 662 -18.92 -24.55 -26.00
C ALA A 662 -19.30 -23.85 -24.68
N PRO A 663 -20.49 -23.23 -24.58
CA PRO A 663 -21.00 -22.73 -23.32
C PRO A 663 -20.98 -23.84 -22.26
N ASP A 664 -20.64 -23.47 -21.03
CA ASP A 664 -20.55 -24.38 -19.87
C ASP A 664 -19.52 -25.53 -20.06
N GLU A 665 -18.44 -25.30 -20.81
CA GLU A 665 -17.36 -26.28 -20.98
C GLU A 665 -16.61 -26.52 -19.67
N ILE A 666 -16.80 -27.71 -19.09
CA ILE A 666 -16.04 -28.16 -17.91
C ILE A 666 -14.64 -28.63 -18.33
N ALA A 667 -13.61 -28.07 -17.70
CA ALA A 667 -12.21 -28.46 -17.89
C ALA A 667 -11.98 -29.94 -17.56
N GLN A 668 -11.28 -30.65 -18.44
CA GLN A 668 -11.00 -32.08 -18.30
C GLN A 668 -9.55 -32.33 -17.87
N LEU A 669 -9.36 -33.11 -16.82
CA LEU A 669 -8.01 -33.42 -16.31
C LEU A 669 -7.21 -34.24 -17.32
N GLY A 670 -5.94 -33.87 -17.49
CA GLY A 670 -5.03 -34.44 -18.48
C GLY A 670 -5.37 -34.13 -19.95
N GLN A 671 -6.34 -33.25 -20.24
CA GLN A 671 -6.59 -32.77 -21.60
C GLN A 671 -5.57 -31.70 -22.01
N ASP A 672 -5.04 -31.82 -23.23
CA ASP A 672 -4.21 -30.80 -23.86
C ASP A 672 -5.08 -29.62 -24.36
N TYR A 673 -4.86 -28.45 -23.78
CA TYR A 673 -5.53 -27.20 -24.15
C TYR A 673 -4.66 -26.22 -24.94
N SER A 674 -3.40 -26.58 -25.27
CA SER A 674 -2.39 -25.68 -25.86
C SER A 674 -2.86 -24.89 -27.11
N SER A 675 -3.73 -25.50 -27.93
CA SER A 675 -4.34 -24.87 -29.13
C SER A 675 -5.25 -23.66 -28.84
N ARG A 676 -5.58 -23.40 -27.57
CA ARG A 676 -6.53 -22.38 -27.10
C ARG A 676 -6.16 -21.78 -25.74
N ASP A 677 -4.91 -21.99 -25.34
CA ASP A 677 -4.29 -21.48 -24.12
C ASP A 677 -4.02 -19.97 -24.29
N THR A 678 -4.59 -19.16 -23.39
CA THR A 678 -4.53 -17.68 -23.48
C THR A 678 -3.10 -17.16 -23.32
N VAL A 679 -2.23 -17.90 -22.62
CA VAL A 679 -0.81 -17.57 -22.45
C VAL A 679 -0.03 -17.92 -23.72
N LEU A 680 -0.17 -19.15 -24.23
CA LEU A 680 0.58 -19.60 -25.42
C LEU A 680 0.12 -18.93 -26.72
N LEU A 681 -1.13 -18.47 -26.80
CA LEU A 681 -1.65 -17.63 -27.89
C LEU A 681 -1.24 -16.15 -27.79
N GLY A 682 -0.66 -15.74 -26.66
CA GLY A 682 -0.19 -14.38 -26.42
C GLY A 682 -1.30 -13.35 -26.28
N GLU A 683 -2.34 -13.70 -25.54
CA GLU A 683 -3.52 -12.86 -25.30
C GLU A 683 -3.48 -12.13 -23.95
N ILE A 684 -2.52 -12.50 -23.08
CA ILE A 684 -2.20 -11.82 -21.81
C ILE A 684 -1.10 -10.75 -21.94
N ASP A 685 -1.03 -9.87 -20.96
CA ASP A 685 0.06 -8.93 -20.72
C ASP A 685 1.20 -9.53 -19.90
N GLN A 686 2.28 -8.77 -19.71
CA GLN A 686 3.49 -9.20 -19.00
C GLN A 686 3.30 -9.53 -17.51
N CYS A 687 2.12 -9.26 -16.94
CA CYS A 687 1.81 -9.56 -15.54
C CYS A 687 0.89 -10.77 -15.36
N GLY A 688 0.45 -11.43 -16.44
CA GLY A 688 -0.28 -12.72 -16.39
C GLY A 688 -1.76 -12.67 -16.75
N GLY A 689 -2.29 -11.55 -17.26
CA GLY A 689 -3.74 -11.38 -17.50
C GLY A 689 -4.10 -10.35 -18.58
N HIS A 690 -5.39 -10.14 -18.79
CA HIS A 690 -5.91 -9.17 -19.78
C HIS A 690 -7.29 -8.64 -19.39
N ALA A 691 -7.82 -7.71 -20.19
CA ALA A 691 -9.18 -7.21 -20.03
C ALA A 691 -10.20 -8.03 -20.84
N GLY A 692 -11.29 -8.45 -20.18
CA GLY A 692 -12.36 -9.30 -20.71
C GLY A 692 -13.51 -8.55 -21.39
N ASN A 693 -14.64 -9.25 -21.57
CA ASN A 693 -15.86 -8.71 -22.20
C ASN A 693 -16.77 -8.06 -21.14
N GLY A 694 -16.69 -6.74 -21.03
CA GLY A 694 -17.14 -6.02 -19.83
C GLY A 694 -16.05 -5.06 -19.35
N GLU A 695 -14.80 -5.32 -19.77
CA GLU A 695 -13.60 -4.54 -19.50
C GLU A 695 -13.09 -4.70 -18.05
N ASP A 696 -13.53 -5.80 -17.44
CA ASP A 696 -12.96 -6.51 -16.30
C ASP A 696 -11.51 -6.92 -16.57
N TYR A 697 -10.57 -6.63 -15.67
CA TYR A 697 -9.23 -7.22 -15.75
C TYR A 697 -9.18 -8.55 -14.99
N HIS A 698 -8.57 -9.58 -15.59
CA HIS A 698 -8.43 -10.90 -14.97
C HIS A 698 -7.14 -11.63 -15.39
N TYR A 699 -6.63 -12.49 -14.50
CA TYR A 699 -5.42 -13.30 -14.73
C TYR A 699 -5.74 -14.71 -15.29
N HIS A 700 -4.81 -15.29 -16.04
CA HIS A 700 -4.85 -16.70 -16.51
C HIS A 700 -3.69 -17.57 -15.97
N MET A 701 -2.79 -16.96 -15.20
CA MET A 701 -1.65 -17.58 -14.53
C MET A 701 -1.42 -16.87 -13.18
N ALA A 702 -0.32 -17.15 -12.48
CA ALA A 702 0.06 -16.37 -11.30
C ALA A 702 0.18 -14.86 -11.62
N PRO A 703 -0.22 -13.96 -10.70
CA PRO A 703 -0.06 -12.51 -10.85
C PRO A 703 1.42 -12.11 -10.72
N ILE A 704 2.19 -12.20 -11.80
CA ILE A 704 3.66 -12.09 -11.76
C ILE A 704 4.14 -10.73 -11.21
N CYS A 705 3.47 -9.63 -11.53
CA CYS A 705 3.85 -8.30 -11.05
C CYS A 705 3.43 -8.02 -9.59
N LEU A 706 2.60 -8.88 -8.98
CA LEU A 706 2.31 -8.82 -7.54
C LEU A 706 3.52 -9.27 -6.71
N MET A 707 4.23 -10.32 -7.18
CA MET A 707 5.39 -10.93 -6.53
C MET A 707 6.56 -9.98 -6.25
N ASP A 708 6.68 -8.86 -6.98
CA ASP A 708 7.73 -7.89 -6.69
C ASP A 708 7.64 -7.33 -5.26
N SER A 709 6.46 -7.20 -4.65
CA SER A 709 6.32 -6.77 -3.24
C SER A 709 5.57 -7.75 -2.33
N HIS A 710 4.91 -8.78 -2.85
CA HIS A 710 4.22 -9.80 -2.06
C HIS A 710 5.16 -10.63 -1.17
N ASP A 711 4.66 -11.03 0.01
CA ASP A 711 5.29 -12.01 0.89
C ASP A 711 4.97 -13.44 0.38
N PRO A 712 5.96 -14.23 -0.08
CA PRO A 712 5.73 -15.58 -0.62
C PRO A 712 5.27 -16.62 0.42
N SER A 713 5.24 -16.28 1.72
CA SER A 713 4.62 -17.08 2.78
C SER A 713 3.12 -16.84 2.95
N GLN A 714 2.55 -15.87 2.22
CA GLN A 714 1.12 -15.58 2.19
C GLN A 714 0.45 -16.16 0.92
N PRO A 715 -0.88 -16.37 0.93
CA PRO A 715 -1.62 -16.69 -0.29
C PRO A 715 -1.54 -15.54 -1.31
N LEU A 716 -1.25 -15.87 -2.56
CA LEU A 716 -1.46 -14.97 -3.70
C LEU A 716 -2.94 -14.75 -4.01
N ALA A 717 -3.76 -15.76 -3.71
CA ALA A 717 -5.17 -15.79 -4.05
C ALA A 717 -5.93 -16.80 -3.16
N TYR A 718 -7.25 -16.69 -3.16
CA TYR A 718 -8.13 -17.75 -2.68
C TYR A 718 -9.08 -18.20 -3.79
N MET A 719 -9.22 -19.52 -3.93
CA MET A 719 -10.10 -20.16 -4.90
C MET A 719 -11.53 -20.24 -4.36
N PHE A 720 -12.53 -20.41 -5.23
CA PHE A 720 -13.94 -20.43 -4.81
C PHE A 720 -14.39 -21.71 -4.07
N ASP A 721 -13.49 -22.69 -3.89
CA ASP A 721 -13.64 -23.77 -2.92
C ASP A 721 -13.11 -23.44 -1.51
N GLY A 722 -12.60 -22.22 -1.32
CA GLY A 722 -12.07 -21.67 -0.09
C GLY A 722 -10.56 -21.84 0.08
N LEU A 723 -9.88 -22.65 -0.73
CA LEU A 723 -8.46 -22.97 -0.53
C LEU A 723 -7.53 -21.85 -1.04
N PRO A 724 -6.40 -21.60 -0.36
CA PRO A 724 -5.39 -20.65 -0.82
C PRO A 724 -4.56 -21.19 -1.99
N LEU A 725 -4.11 -20.27 -2.84
CA LEU A 725 -3.09 -20.48 -3.87
C LEU A 725 -1.83 -19.69 -3.48
N TYR A 726 -0.70 -20.37 -3.40
CA TYR A 726 0.62 -19.81 -3.13
C TYR A 726 1.46 -19.72 -4.41
N PHE A 727 2.52 -18.91 -4.41
CA PHE A 727 3.50 -18.94 -5.50
C PHE A 727 4.35 -20.21 -5.43
N GLY A 728 4.32 -21.02 -6.49
CA GLY A 728 5.19 -22.20 -6.65
C GLY A 728 6.32 -21.90 -7.63
N THR A 729 6.03 -22.03 -8.91
CA THR A 729 6.83 -21.43 -10.00
C THR A 729 5.93 -20.56 -10.90
N GLY A 730 6.51 -19.77 -11.79
CA GLY A 730 5.76 -18.95 -12.73
C GLY A 730 6.63 -17.92 -13.45
N GLY A 731 6.07 -17.29 -14.48
CA GLY A 731 6.78 -16.34 -15.35
C GLY A 731 7.65 -17.00 -16.41
N GLY A 732 8.17 -16.20 -17.33
CA GLY A 732 8.98 -16.64 -18.48
C GLY A 732 8.26 -17.49 -19.53
N VAL A 733 6.93 -17.58 -19.49
CA VAL A 733 6.16 -18.54 -20.31
C VAL A 733 6.22 -18.09 -21.77
N LYS A 734 6.74 -18.95 -22.64
CA LYS A 734 7.10 -18.60 -24.03
C LYS A 734 6.08 -19.12 -25.04
N THR A 735 5.55 -18.21 -25.87
CA THR A 735 4.69 -18.56 -27.00
C THR A 735 5.47 -19.35 -28.06
N THR A 736 4.76 -19.99 -28.99
CA THR A 736 5.38 -20.71 -30.13
C THR A 736 6.30 -19.81 -30.97
N ASP A 737 5.99 -18.52 -31.06
CA ASP A 737 6.78 -17.52 -31.80
C ASP A 737 7.85 -16.82 -30.93
N GLY A 738 8.01 -17.23 -29.67
CA GLY A 738 9.07 -16.77 -28.77
C GLY A 738 8.82 -15.43 -28.08
N THR A 739 7.56 -14.99 -27.94
CA THR A 739 7.23 -13.94 -26.95
C THR A 739 7.22 -14.55 -25.56
N ASP A 740 7.81 -13.84 -24.61
CA ASP A 740 8.04 -14.24 -23.22
C ASP A 740 7.08 -13.47 -22.30
N TYR A 741 6.29 -14.17 -21.48
CA TYR A 741 5.33 -13.58 -20.54
C TYR A 741 5.78 -13.69 -19.09
N GLY A 742 5.81 -12.55 -18.41
CA GLY A 742 6.61 -12.31 -17.20
C GLY A 742 7.93 -11.60 -17.50
N ALA A 743 8.31 -11.47 -18.78
CA ALA A 743 9.55 -10.86 -19.27
C ALA A 743 10.81 -11.45 -18.61
N GLY A 744 10.84 -12.79 -18.49
CA GLY A 744 11.89 -13.54 -17.80
C GLY A 744 11.95 -13.39 -16.28
N ARG A 745 11.02 -12.65 -15.65
CA ARG A 745 10.89 -12.66 -14.18
C ARG A 745 10.55 -14.06 -13.71
N TYR A 746 11.28 -14.50 -12.68
CA TYR A 746 11.00 -15.69 -11.88
C TYR A 746 11.12 -17.05 -12.60
N GLU A 747 11.68 -17.13 -13.81
CA GLU A 747 12.00 -18.40 -14.51
C GLU A 747 12.82 -19.38 -13.65
N ASP A 748 13.83 -18.85 -12.95
CA ASP A 748 14.72 -19.63 -12.08
C ASP A 748 14.16 -19.83 -10.65
N LEU A 749 13.01 -19.22 -10.33
CA LEU A 749 12.49 -19.11 -8.97
C LEU A 749 11.46 -20.19 -8.64
N ASN A 750 11.66 -20.89 -7.53
CA ASN A 750 10.81 -22.01 -7.13
C ASN A 750 10.56 -22.01 -5.62
N TYR A 751 9.35 -21.61 -5.22
CA TYR A 751 8.80 -21.66 -3.86
C TYR A 751 7.88 -22.87 -3.61
N LEU A 752 7.93 -23.93 -4.43
CA LEU A 752 7.30 -25.20 -4.07
C LEU A 752 7.93 -25.79 -2.78
N PRO A 753 7.21 -26.60 -1.99
CA PRO A 753 7.78 -27.38 -0.88
C PRO A 753 8.96 -28.28 -1.29
N ALA A 754 9.86 -28.57 -0.35
CA ALA A 754 11.06 -29.37 -0.59
C ALA A 754 10.79 -30.83 -1.02
N ASP A 755 9.70 -31.42 -0.55
CA ASP A 755 9.21 -32.77 -0.89
C ASP A 755 8.43 -32.82 -2.23
N VAL A 756 7.81 -31.71 -2.64
CA VAL A 756 7.39 -31.50 -4.04
C VAL A 756 8.62 -31.45 -4.96
N LYS A 757 9.66 -30.72 -4.56
CA LYS A 757 10.90 -30.54 -5.34
C LYS A 757 11.74 -31.82 -5.50
N ASP A 758 11.78 -32.68 -4.48
CA ASP A 758 12.47 -33.99 -4.59
C ASP A 758 11.57 -35.12 -5.15
N GLY A 759 10.26 -34.86 -5.25
CA GLY A 759 9.27 -35.75 -5.85
C GLY A 759 8.74 -36.82 -4.91
N SER A 760 8.96 -36.70 -3.59
CA SER A 760 8.37 -37.59 -2.58
C SER A 760 6.92 -37.25 -2.23
N ASN A 761 6.49 -35.99 -2.39
CA ASN A 761 5.12 -35.52 -2.20
C ASN A 761 4.73 -34.53 -3.34
N PRO A 762 4.56 -34.99 -4.59
CA PRO A 762 4.31 -34.13 -5.74
C PRO A 762 2.91 -33.50 -5.72
N LEU A 763 2.75 -32.35 -6.39
CA LEU A 763 1.43 -31.78 -6.67
C LEU A 763 0.55 -32.78 -7.46
N ASP A 764 -0.75 -32.78 -7.19
CA ASP A 764 -1.72 -33.57 -7.96
C ASP A 764 -2.22 -32.86 -9.23
N GLU A 765 -3.11 -33.50 -9.99
CA GLU A 765 -3.65 -32.99 -11.27
C GLU A 765 -4.41 -31.66 -11.14
N CYS A 766 -4.70 -31.17 -9.93
CA CYS A 766 -5.26 -29.85 -9.68
C CYS A 766 -4.22 -28.75 -9.43
N ASN A 767 -2.91 -29.07 -9.41
CA ASN A 767 -1.85 -28.30 -8.74
C ASN A 767 -2.00 -28.20 -7.21
N ALA A 768 -2.69 -29.16 -6.56
CA ALA A 768 -2.81 -29.17 -5.11
C ALA A 768 -1.65 -29.95 -4.45
N TYR A 769 -1.10 -29.36 -3.39
CA TYR A 769 -0.14 -29.96 -2.46
C TYR A 769 -0.88 -30.52 -1.24
N ASP A 770 -0.56 -31.74 -0.83
CA ASP A 770 -1.05 -32.38 0.40
C ASP A 770 -0.15 -31.97 1.56
N LEU A 771 -0.66 -31.13 2.47
CA LEU A 771 0.15 -30.52 3.54
C LEU A 771 0.76 -31.54 4.50
N HIS A 772 0.11 -32.69 4.67
CA HIS A 772 0.46 -33.69 5.69
C HIS A 772 0.85 -35.05 5.10
N GLY A 773 0.68 -35.25 3.79
CA GLY A 773 0.96 -36.50 3.07
C GLY A 773 -0.01 -37.64 3.40
N ASP A 774 -1.18 -37.31 3.98
CA ASP A 774 -2.22 -38.27 4.37
C ASP A 774 -3.59 -38.00 3.70
N GLY A 775 -3.66 -36.95 2.89
CA GLY A 775 -4.82 -36.53 2.13
C GLY A 775 -5.86 -35.72 2.91
N SER A 776 -5.54 -35.24 4.12
CA SER A 776 -6.48 -34.53 5.01
C SER A 776 -6.63 -33.03 4.72
N GLU A 777 -5.60 -32.35 4.21
CA GLU A 777 -5.58 -30.89 4.05
C GLU A 777 -4.73 -30.49 2.84
N TYR A 778 -5.16 -29.48 2.07
CA TYR A 778 -4.51 -29.12 0.80
C TYR A 778 -4.40 -27.61 0.59
N VAL A 779 -3.37 -27.20 -0.13
CA VAL A 779 -3.21 -25.84 -0.69
C VAL A 779 -2.82 -25.93 -2.17
N TYR A 780 -3.09 -24.90 -2.96
CA TYR A 780 -2.61 -24.85 -4.34
C TYR A 780 -1.26 -24.14 -4.44
N TYR A 781 -0.48 -24.51 -5.45
CA TYR A 781 0.73 -23.78 -5.84
C TYR A 781 0.69 -23.43 -7.33
N SER A 782 1.12 -22.22 -7.68
CA SER A 782 1.28 -21.84 -9.09
C SER A 782 2.40 -22.63 -9.77
N THR A 783 2.30 -22.75 -11.10
CA THR A 783 3.28 -23.47 -11.92
C THR A 783 3.66 -22.68 -13.17
N SER A 784 4.86 -22.96 -13.68
CA SER A 784 5.40 -22.48 -14.95
C SER A 784 4.89 -23.26 -16.16
N ASP A 785 4.38 -24.47 -15.93
CA ASP A 785 3.67 -25.30 -16.92
C ASP A 785 2.14 -25.18 -16.71
N ALA A 786 1.36 -25.47 -17.75
CA ALA A 786 -0.10 -25.51 -17.65
C ALA A 786 -0.54 -26.56 -16.60
N PRO A 787 -1.51 -26.24 -15.70
CA PRO A 787 -2.53 -25.20 -15.83
C PRO A 787 -2.15 -23.80 -15.28
N TYR A 788 -0.90 -23.58 -14.88
CA TYR A 788 -0.34 -22.34 -14.29
C TYR A 788 -0.93 -21.90 -12.94
N SER A 789 -2.24 -21.96 -12.75
CA SER A 789 -2.96 -21.73 -11.49
C SER A 789 -3.48 -23.07 -10.93
N ILE A 790 -4.75 -23.42 -11.16
CA ILE A 790 -5.35 -24.69 -10.72
C ILE A 790 -5.97 -25.47 -11.89
N GLY A 791 -5.89 -26.80 -11.82
CA GLY A 791 -6.49 -27.72 -12.81
C GLY A 791 -7.90 -28.20 -12.43
N CYS A 792 -8.22 -28.20 -11.13
CA CYS A 792 -9.51 -28.55 -10.56
C CYS A 792 -9.66 -27.99 -9.15
N PHE A 793 -10.89 -27.88 -8.67
CA PHE A 793 -11.16 -27.67 -7.25
C PHE A 793 -10.94 -28.96 -6.44
N ARG A 794 -10.41 -28.83 -5.22
CA ARG A 794 -10.15 -29.92 -4.26
C ARG A 794 -10.96 -29.81 -2.99
N ALA A 795 -11.67 -28.72 -2.79
CA ALA A 795 -12.85 -28.64 -1.95
C ALA A 795 -14.12 -28.37 -2.79
N GLN A 796 -15.28 -28.32 -2.15
CA GLN A 796 -16.54 -27.95 -2.78
C GLN A 796 -16.58 -26.44 -3.10
N ALA A 797 -16.50 -26.09 -4.38
CA ALA A 797 -16.70 -24.73 -4.87
C ALA A 797 -18.18 -24.39 -5.11
N ASP A 798 -18.49 -23.08 -5.10
CA ASP A 798 -19.64 -22.50 -5.80
C ASP A 798 -19.11 -21.57 -6.91
N GLN A 799 -18.94 -22.14 -8.11
CA GLN A 799 -18.49 -21.41 -9.29
C GLN A 799 -19.63 -20.82 -10.13
N GLU A 800 -20.90 -21.01 -9.72
CA GLU A 800 -22.04 -20.29 -10.32
C GLU A 800 -22.22 -18.94 -9.61
N GLY A 801 -22.02 -18.91 -8.28
CA GLY A 801 -21.96 -17.67 -7.49
C GLY A 801 -20.75 -16.76 -7.81
N SER A 802 -19.74 -17.26 -8.53
CA SER A 802 -18.59 -16.48 -8.98
C SER A 802 -18.73 -15.86 -10.39
N VAL A 803 -19.93 -15.88 -10.97
CA VAL A 803 -20.25 -15.08 -12.17
C VAL A 803 -20.71 -13.69 -11.72
N PRO A 804 -19.91 -12.63 -11.93
CA PRO A 804 -20.32 -11.30 -11.53
C PRO A 804 -21.50 -10.85 -12.39
N ALA A 805 -22.62 -10.48 -11.75
CA ALA A 805 -23.73 -9.75 -12.37
C ALA A 805 -23.35 -8.27 -12.61
N GLY A 806 -22.13 -8.04 -13.10
CA GLY A 806 -21.56 -6.72 -13.35
C GLY A 806 -22.30 -5.99 -14.48
N PRO A 807 -22.22 -4.65 -14.50
CA PRO A 807 -22.89 -3.86 -15.52
C PRO A 807 -22.26 -4.14 -16.90
N HIS A 808 -23.07 -4.61 -17.84
CA HIS A 808 -22.65 -4.81 -19.24
C HIS A 808 -22.90 -3.55 -20.08
N TRP A 809 -22.04 -3.30 -21.06
CA TRP A 809 -22.23 -2.19 -22.01
C TRP A 809 -23.59 -2.25 -22.69
N VAL A 810 -24.32 -1.13 -22.63
CA VAL A 810 -25.65 -0.97 -23.27
C VAL A 810 -25.58 -1.13 -24.80
N GLN A 811 -24.40 -0.93 -25.40
CA GLN A 811 -24.11 -1.17 -26.82
C GLN A 811 -22.68 -1.74 -26.96
N GLU A 812 -22.49 -2.72 -27.84
CA GLU A 812 -21.16 -3.29 -28.13
C GLU A 812 -20.23 -2.24 -28.78
N ARG A 813 -18.93 -2.29 -28.44
CA ARG A 813 -17.89 -1.47 -29.07
C ARG A 813 -17.49 -2.07 -30.43
N ASP A 814 -17.29 -1.25 -31.46
CA ASP A 814 -16.73 -1.74 -32.74
C ASP A 814 -15.22 -1.99 -32.58
N LEU A 815 -14.89 -3.27 -32.32
CA LEU A 815 -13.53 -3.77 -32.19
C LEU A 815 -13.08 -4.52 -33.47
N SER A 816 -13.74 -4.29 -34.62
CA SER A 816 -13.37 -4.93 -35.89
C SER A 816 -11.95 -4.60 -36.40
N TRP A 817 -11.30 -3.59 -35.81
CA TRP A 817 -9.94 -3.17 -36.09
C TRP A 817 -8.87 -3.82 -35.16
N SER A 818 -9.26 -4.40 -34.01
CA SER A 818 -8.33 -5.12 -33.10
C SER A 818 -7.95 -6.51 -33.67
N GLY A 819 -7.03 -7.24 -33.05
CA GLY A 819 -6.82 -8.65 -33.38
C GLY A 819 -5.39 -9.17 -33.17
N ASN A 820 -5.09 -10.24 -33.91
CA ASN A 820 -3.82 -10.96 -33.88
C ASN A 820 -2.66 -10.18 -34.52
N ASP A 821 -1.44 -10.60 -34.18
CA ASP A 821 -0.18 -10.05 -34.69
C ASP A 821 -0.04 -8.54 -34.43
N VAL A 822 -0.07 -8.19 -33.15
CA VAL A 822 0.14 -6.84 -32.64
C VAL A 822 1.31 -6.78 -31.66
N SER A 823 1.71 -5.56 -31.32
CA SER A 823 2.58 -5.25 -30.20
C SER A 823 1.96 -4.07 -29.45
N LEU A 824 1.44 -4.34 -28.26
CA LEU A 824 1.05 -3.28 -27.32
C LEU A 824 2.28 -2.87 -26.53
N THR A 825 2.68 -1.61 -26.68
CA THR A 825 4.02 -1.12 -26.27
C THR A 825 4.01 0.12 -25.39
N ASP A 826 2.86 0.75 -25.22
CA ASP A 826 2.67 1.89 -24.32
C ASP A 826 1.25 1.89 -23.77
N TYR A 827 1.11 2.39 -22.54
CA TYR A 827 -0.11 2.67 -21.81
C TYR A 827 0.17 3.94 -21.00
N ASP A 828 -0.38 5.09 -21.35
CA ASP A 828 -0.07 6.34 -20.63
C ASP A 828 -1.19 7.37 -20.79
N THR A 829 -1.01 8.56 -20.23
CA THR A 829 -1.95 9.68 -20.36
C THR A 829 -1.55 10.64 -21.46
N MET A 830 -2.55 11.24 -22.14
CA MET A 830 -2.32 12.32 -23.11
C MET A 830 -3.44 13.36 -23.08
N SER A 831 -3.08 14.63 -23.30
CA SER A 831 -4.07 15.70 -23.49
C SER A 831 -4.52 15.77 -24.94
N PHE A 832 -5.83 15.64 -25.18
CA PHE A 832 -6.44 15.78 -26.49
C PHE A 832 -7.83 16.44 -26.40
N GLY A 833 -8.00 17.54 -27.13
CA GLY A 833 -9.24 18.33 -27.11
C GLY A 833 -9.51 19.08 -25.80
N GLY A 834 -8.48 19.33 -24.99
CA GLY A 834 -8.63 19.95 -23.65
C GLY A 834 -9.14 18.98 -22.58
N LYS A 835 -8.94 17.68 -22.78
CA LYS A 835 -9.26 16.59 -21.85
C LYS A 835 -8.09 15.62 -21.78
N THR A 836 -7.85 15.05 -20.60
CA THR A 836 -6.90 13.94 -20.43
C THR A 836 -7.55 12.62 -20.88
N TRP A 837 -6.78 11.77 -21.54
CA TRP A 837 -7.16 10.43 -22.00
C TRP A 837 -6.09 9.44 -21.55
N GLN A 838 -6.49 8.27 -21.07
CA GLN A 838 -5.62 7.10 -21.14
C GLN A 838 -5.47 6.71 -22.61
N PHE A 839 -4.32 6.22 -23.05
CA PHE A 839 -4.13 5.67 -24.38
C PHE A 839 -3.28 4.40 -24.36
N ILE A 840 -3.45 3.55 -25.39
CA ILE A 840 -2.64 2.36 -25.62
C ILE A 840 -2.08 2.44 -27.04
N GLU A 841 -0.77 2.32 -27.20
CA GLU A 841 -0.12 2.30 -28.52
C GLU A 841 -0.08 0.87 -29.10
N VAL A 842 -0.58 0.73 -30.32
CA VAL A 842 -0.76 -0.54 -31.04
C VAL A 842 0.11 -0.55 -32.29
N THR A 843 1.22 -1.29 -32.27
CA THR A 843 2.04 -1.51 -33.48
C THR A 843 1.60 -2.82 -34.16
N PRO A 844 1.19 -2.83 -35.44
CA PRO A 844 0.88 -4.05 -36.18
C PRO A 844 2.13 -4.83 -36.60
N GLY A 845 2.05 -6.16 -36.61
CA GLY A 845 3.02 -7.06 -37.25
C GLY A 845 2.78 -7.26 -38.76
N GLU A 846 3.52 -8.17 -39.39
CA GLU A 846 3.52 -8.35 -40.86
C GLU A 846 2.21 -8.94 -41.42
N SER A 847 1.43 -9.65 -40.61
CA SER A 847 0.18 -10.30 -41.01
C SER A 847 -1.08 -9.54 -40.61
N ASN A 848 -0.97 -8.55 -39.71
CA ASN A 848 -2.08 -7.67 -39.36
C ASN A 848 -2.36 -6.70 -40.51
N ASN A 849 -3.57 -6.79 -41.07
CA ASN A 849 -4.03 -5.97 -42.20
C ASN A 849 -5.17 -5.01 -41.83
N ARG A 850 -5.40 -4.78 -40.53
CA ARG A 850 -6.45 -3.89 -39.99
C ARG A 850 -5.92 -2.49 -39.73
N ILE A 851 -4.62 -2.37 -39.43
CA ILE A 851 -3.85 -1.13 -39.37
C ILE A 851 -3.00 -1.04 -40.66
N GLU A 852 -2.77 0.16 -41.20
CA GLU A 852 -1.92 0.32 -42.41
C GLU A 852 -0.44 -0.01 -42.08
N ALA A 853 0.24 -0.73 -42.97
CA ALA A 853 1.61 -1.18 -42.77
C ALA A 853 2.59 0.00 -42.55
N GLY A 854 3.27 0.02 -41.40
CA GLY A 854 4.16 1.10 -41.00
C GLY A 854 3.47 2.28 -40.30
N LYS A 855 2.15 2.20 -40.07
CA LYS A 855 1.44 3.02 -39.08
C LYS A 855 1.44 2.32 -37.73
N LYS A 856 1.04 3.07 -36.69
CA LYS A 856 0.60 2.54 -35.40
C LYS A 856 -0.79 3.09 -35.11
N ALA A 857 -1.62 2.33 -34.40
CA ALA A 857 -2.90 2.80 -33.92
C ALA A 857 -2.85 3.20 -32.44
N LEU A 858 -3.82 3.99 -31.99
CA LEU A 858 -4.11 4.25 -30.59
C LEU A 858 -5.55 3.80 -30.28
N ILE A 859 -5.77 3.07 -29.18
CA ILE A 859 -6.98 3.33 -28.39
C ILE A 859 -6.68 4.55 -27.54
N MET A 860 -7.63 5.47 -27.42
CA MET A 860 -7.67 6.43 -26.31
C MET A 860 -9.00 6.26 -25.59
N TYR A 861 -9.01 6.30 -24.26
CA TYR A 861 -10.23 6.20 -23.47
C TYR A 861 -10.19 7.08 -22.22
N ARG A 862 -11.37 7.47 -21.73
CA ARG A 862 -11.54 8.17 -20.46
C ARG A 862 -12.96 8.00 -19.93
N GLN A 863 -13.11 8.08 -18.62
CA GLN A 863 -14.43 8.23 -18.01
C GLN A 863 -15.04 9.58 -18.43
N LEU A 864 -16.36 9.61 -18.57
CA LEU A 864 -17.11 10.84 -18.84
C LEU A 864 -17.34 11.60 -17.52
N ALA A 865 -17.18 12.92 -17.57
CA ALA A 865 -17.36 13.80 -16.42
C ALA A 865 -18.60 14.69 -16.60
N SER A 866 -19.08 15.28 -15.50
CA SER A 866 -20.20 16.21 -15.52
C SER A 866 -19.99 17.34 -16.55
N GLY A 867 -20.96 17.51 -17.45
CA GLY A 867 -20.89 18.46 -18.57
C GLY A 867 -20.36 17.89 -19.90
N ASP A 868 -19.85 16.66 -19.94
CA ASP A 868 -19.56 15.96 -21.19
C ASP A 868 -20.84 15.42 -21.88
N SER A 869 -20.77 15.18 -23.19
CA SER A 869 -21.77 14.36 -23.89
C SER A 869 -21.77 12.94 -23.33
N GLY A 870 -22.94 12.30 -23.27
CA GLY A 870 -23.09 10.91 -22.84
C GLY A 870 -22.92 10.65 -21.34
N TYR A 871 -22.59 11.66 -20.53
CA TYR A 871 -22.49 11.52 -19.08
C TYR A 871 -23.86 11.25 -18.43
N ASP A 872 -23.93 10.19 -17.63
CA ASP A 872 -25.05 9.88 -16.73
C ASP A 872 -24.48 9.71 -15.30
N PRO A 873 -24.92 10.47 -14.30
CA PRO A 873 -24.44 10.33 -12.92
C PRO A 873 -24.85 9.02 -12.23
N ASN A 874 -25.63 8.15 -12.90
CA ASN A 874 -26.11 6.86 -12.38
C ASN A 874 -25.47 5.63 -13.08
N ALA A 875 -24.52 5.82 -14.01
CA ALA A 875 -23.93 4.74 -14.80
C ALA A 875 -22.43 4.98 -15.06
N ASN A 876 -21.65 3.91 -15.27
CA ASN A 876 -20.19 4.02 -15.38
C ASN A 876 -19.78 4.27 -16.85
N CYS A 877 -19.96 5.52 -17.30
CA CYS A 877 -19.84 5.89 -18.70
C CYS A 877 -18.41 6.26 -19.14
N TYR A 878 -17.98 5.74 -20.29
CA TYR A 878 -16.68 5.97 -20.92
C TYR A 878 -16.80 6.46 -22.37
N ALA A 879 -15.92 7.37 -22.75
CA ALA A 879 -15.65 7.70 -24.16
C ALA A 879 -14.44 6.92 -24.66
N PHE A 880 -14.52 6.43 -25.89
CA PHE A 880 -13.45 5.75 -26.60
C PHE A 880 -13.14 6.44 -27.93
N ARG A 881 -11.86 6.45 -28.31
CA ARG A 881 -11.36 6.85 -29.63
C ARG A 881 -10.47 5.75 -30.17
N TYR A 882 -10.67 5.42 -31.44
CA TYR A 882 -9.84 4.48 -32.18
C TYR A 882 -9.19 5.24 -33.34
N ARG A 883 -7.89 5.48 -33.23
CA ARG A 883 -7.09 6.22 -34.21
C ARG A 883 -6.15 5.26 -34.90
N LEU A 884 -6.42 4.91 -36.16
CA LEU A 884 -5.61 3.90 -36.89
C LEU A 884 -4.27 4.44 -37.44
N ASP A 885 -3.97 5.71 -37.22
CA ASP A 885 -2.70 6.36 -37.53
C ASP A 885 -2.36 7.38 -36.44
N SER A 886 -1.43 7.05 -35.54
CA SER A 886 -1.00 7.93 -34.44
C SER A 886 -0.41 9.26 -34.91
N THR A 887 -0.08 9.41 -36.21
CA THR A 887 0.36 10.69 -36.79
C THR A 887 -0.78 11.65 -37.13
N ASP A 888 -2.05 11.21 -37.09
CA ASP A 888 -3.23 12.10 -37.12
C ASP A 888 -3.44 12.76 -35.74
N THR A 889 -2.54 13.68 -35.37
CA THR A 889 -2.59 14.42 -34.10
C THR A 889 -3.81 15.35 -33.98
N ALA A 890 -4.54 15.57 -35.07
CA ALA A 890 -5.80 16.29 -35.09
C ALA A 890 -7.04 15.38 -34.86
N GLY A 891 -6.86 14.06 -34.88
CA GLY A 891 -7.91 13.06 -34.71
C GLY A 891 -8.99 13.12 -35.79
N THR A 892 -8.64 13.56 -37.00
CA THR A 892 -9.62 13.78 -38.10
C THR A 892 -10.26 12.50 -38.63
N ASN A 893 -9.61 11.35 -38.41
CA ASN A 893 -10.10 10.03 -38.79
C ASN A 893 -10.38 9.13 -37.57
N ASP A 894 -10.49 9.69 -36.36
CA ASP A 894 -10.85 8.95 -35.15
C ASP A 894 -12.26 8.36 -35.28
N THR A 895 -12.41 7.05 -35.09
CA THR A 895 -13.71 6.48 -34.73
C THR A 895 -13.98 6.81 -33.26
N TYR A 896 -15.10 7.47 -32.96
CA TYR A 896 -15.48 7.90 -31.62
C TYR A 896 -16.76 7.19 -31.17
N SER A 897 -16.80 6.72 -29.91
CA SER A 897 -18.01 6.19 -29.31
C SER A 897 -18.09 6.45 -27.80
N GLU A 898 -19.32 6.62 -27.30
CA GLU A 898 -19.65 6.78 -25.89
C GLU A 898 -20.43 5.52 -25.47
N HIS A 899 -19.99 4.85 -24.40
CA HIS A 899 -20.63 3.65 -23.87
C HIS A 899 -20.84 3.80 -22.37
N CYS A 900 -22.03 3.45 -21.89
CA CYS A 900 -22.33 3.30 -20.47
C CYS A 900 -22.63 1.83 -20.17
N ARG A 901 -22.43 1.49 -18.91
CA ARG A 901 -22.79 0.22 -18.28
C ARG A 901 -23.43 0.56 -16.92
#